data_AF-A0A226ELM2-F1
#
_entry.id   AF-A0A226ELM2-F1
#
_cell.length_a   1.000
_cell.length_b   1.000
_cell.length_c   1.000
_cell.angle_alpha   90.00
_cell.angle_beta   90.00
_cell.angle_gamma   90.00
#
_symmetry.space_group_name_H-M   'P 1'
#
loop_
_entity.id
_entity.type
_entity.pdbx_description
1 polymer ?
#
loop_
_entity_poly.entity_id
_entity_poly.type
_entity_poly.pdbx_seq_one_letter_code
_entity_poly.pdbx_strand_id
1 'polypeptide(L)'
;MAGDFVCPYCRKSFSTKFNRDRHMKARTNGRCPRHNFGVMVDGVRTYLCTAPDCEEVFTTVQERCSHEVRRHTASESTRDQQPLYTWKCEQCEVFFVSKKCLDDHMANHAEKPEFEARDKQIQRRRTMRYKCELCSKSFPSASKLNRHDGYRHALVPLLKPLRRGFKERRSPLIPGNGFIIRDLLPRDLGHPTSEQEQEWIFEWLTVRMRKSVDVYAANGSCVYVAGVLGPKYHRGQDILNFITENPEELSLYFGRDMGSISVDVHPHHRDMDIDSPLRQPHPNRHDQFLDVVFFGRRYVEGNFQERMKLVRQLEAKYIEMALTDAEFEPVPGVPQYKVLNQRRERQEMVEVGDDKIRQVIRRGVKGVTFLCLKQGCVDPNCNAYIHPDWKSDLTIDLTRRRRGMEEEDDDRPGTGSSADVDSEEDEEEMDIDESGSEDDDDDEDMDTDSSEDHEWSDKSQPEPGVVSVKIPRPINPHDIILEVDRRFQEFKEKTATYDPTHTVYTVITTSNDEFDATKSGRRMCREVIKRQDESQKIGCYTGANSKEQEADYHNGHPHSSINKSIRTNRTAIRISTTNFPTRTLARKEEALRLLHGFLHMRFRAKGISFDILNHHMEWQWLSLCSEEEIKRSIRLAWLGIPPVVFEELSEDLKFEHGHYPVNLSRQVLDGEIKKIE
;
A
#
# COMPACT_ATOMS: atom_id res chain seq x y z
N MET A 1 -1.20 -3.12 -33.55
CA MET A 1 -2.27 -2.35 -34.22
C MET A 1 -3.56 -2.58 -33.45
N ALA A 2 -4.08 -1.58 -32.74
CA ALA A 2 -5.35 -1.68 -32.02
C ALA A 2 -6.49 -1.51 -33.03
N GLY A 3 -7.32 -2.53 -33.23
CA GLY A 3 -8.44 -2.46 -34.18
C GLY A 3 -9.54 -1.55 -33.66
N ASP A 4 -9.90 -0.52 -34.42
CA ASP A 4 -11.02 0.36 -34.10
C ASP A 4 -12.34 -0.41 -34.08
N PHE A 5 -13.14 -0.25 -33.01
CA PHE A 5 -14.46 -0.86 -32.92
C PHE A 5 -15.47 0.03 -33.63
N VAL A 6 -15.79 -0.27 -34.89
CA VAL A 6 -16.70 0.57 -35.71
C VAL A 6 -18.14 0.02 -35.70
N CYS A 7 -19.14 0.91 -35.59
CA CYS A 7 -20.54 0.53 -35.79
C CYS A 7 -20.80 0.28 -37.30
N PRO A 8 -21.29 -0.90 -37.70
CA PRO A 8 -21.45 -1.22 -39.13
C PRO A 8 -22.54 -0.42 -39.85
N TYR A 9 -23.35 0.35 -39.12
CA TYR A 9 -24.52 1.04 -39.67
C TYR A 9 -24.36 2.56 -39.76
N CYS A 10 -23.66 3.18 -38.80
CA CYS A 10 -23.36 4.62 -38.84
C CYS A 10 -21.87 4.92 -39.03
N ARG A 11 -21.02 3.88 -39.14
CA ARG A 11 -19.55 3.96 -39.26
C ARG A 11 -18.83 4.72 -38.14
N LYS A 12 -19.50 4.97 -37.01
CA LYS A 12 -18.89 5.60 -35.84
C LYS A 12 -17.86 4.65 -35.21
N SER A 13 -16.63 5.11 -35.02
CA SER A 13 -15.59 4.39 -34.31
C SER A 13 -15.72 4.58 -32.79
N PHE A 14 -15.34 3.56 -32.05
CA PHE A 14 -15.34 3.54 -30.60
C PHE A 14 -13.99 3.02 -30.11
N SER A 15 -13.46 3.66 -29.06
CA SER A 15 -12.19 3.27 -28.42
C SER A 15 -12.26 1.90 -27.74
N THR A 16 -13.45 1.38 -27.46
CA THR A 16 -13.65 0.08 -26.82
C THR A 16 -14.85 -0.67 -27.39
N LYS A 17 -14.79 -2.00 -27.38
CA LYS A 17 -15.89 -2.90 -27.80
C LYS A 17 -17.17 -2.63 -27.02
N PHE A 18 -17.07 -2.41 -25.71
CA PHE A 18 -18.20 -2.13 -24.83
C PHE A 18 -19.01 -0.90 -25.28
N ASN A 19 -18.32 0.19 -25.67
CA ASN A 19 -18.98 1.41 -26.12
C ASN A 19 -19.73 1.22 -27.45
N ARG A 20 -19.15 0.45 -28.38
CA ARG A 20 -19.81 0.05 -29.63
C ARG A 20 -21.04 -0.83 -29.37
N ASP A 21 -20.93 -1.81 -28.47
CA ASP A 21 -22.04 -2.72 -28.15
C ASP A 21 -23.19 -1.98 -27.44
N ARG A 22 -22.87 -1.03 -26.55
CA ARG A 22 -23.88 -0.14 -25.94
C ARG A 22 -24.57 0.74 -26.99
N HIS A 23 -23.82 1.30 -27.94
CA HIS A 23 -24.38 2.06 -29.06
C HIS A 23 -25.32 1.21 -29.92
N MET A 24 -24.96 -0.05 -30.17
CA MET A 24 -25.77 -1.00 -30.93
C MET A 24 -27.06 -1.38 -30.20
N LYS A 25 -27.02 -1.53 -28.87
CA LYS A 25 -28.21 -1.82 -28.03
C LYS A 25 -29.20 -0.65 -27.96
N ALA A 26 -28.73 0.58 -28.06
CA ALA A 26 -29.57 1.77 -28.00
C ALA A 26 -30.29 2.08 -29.34
N ARG A 27 -30.07 1.28 -30.38
CA ARG A 27 -30.74 1.45 -31.67
C ARG A 27 -32.22 1.13 -31.58
N THR A 28 -33.05 2.06 -32.05
CA THR A 28 -34.50 1.91 -32.14
C THR A 28 -34.92 2.09 -33.61
N ASN A 29 -35.84 1.24 -34.07
CA ASN A 29 -36.38 1.26 -35.45
C ASN A 29 -35.31 1.29 -36.55
N GLY A 30 -34.25 0.50 -36.39
CA GLY A 30 -33.17 0.40 -37.39
C GLY A 30 -32.28 1.64 -37.50
N ARG A 31 -32.45 2.67 -36.66
CA ARG A 31 -31.61 3.88 -36.68
C ARG A 31 -30.63 3.88 -35.51
N CYS A 32 -29.41 4.35 -35.77
CA CYS A 32 -28.46 4.60 -34.70
C CYS A 32 -28.95 5.77 -33.83
N PRO A 33 -28.75 5.75 -32.50
CA PRO A 33 -29.09 6.87 -31.64
C PRO A 33 -28.45 8.14 -32.20
N ARG A 34 -29.28 9.09 -32.64
CA ARG A 34 -28.81 10.44 -32.95
C ARG A 34 -28.49 11.10 -31.61
N HIS A 35 -27.31 10.82 -31.08
CA HIS A 35 -26.74 11.79 -30.16
C HIS A 35 -26.40 13.00 -31.01
N ASN A 36 -27.04 14.13 -30.72
CA ASN A 36 -26.84 15.44 -31.35
C ASN A 36 -25.46 16.00 -31.01
N PHE A 37 -24.41 15.31 -31.44
CA PHE A 37 -23.05 15.81 -31.44
C PHE A 37 -22.91 16.74 -32.65
N GLY A 38 -22.40 17.95 -32.42
CA GLY A 38 -22.18 18.91 -33.49
C GLY A 38 -21.29 18.33 -34.59
N VAL A 39 -21.60 18.69 -35.82
CA VAL A 39 -20.83 18.36 -37.01
C VAL A 39 -19.65 19.32 -37.10
N MET A 40 -18.46 18.82 -37.45
CA MET A 40 -17.32 19.71 -37.72
C MET A 40 -17.45 20.24 -39.14
N VAL A 41 -17.63 21.55 -39.29
CA VAL A 41 -17.60 22.27 -40.57
C VAL A 41 -16.47 23.30 -40.46
N ASP A 42 -15.48 23.20 -41.35
CA ASP A 42 -14.28 24.05 -41.37
C ASP A 42 -13.53 24.15 -40.03
N GLY A 43 -13.46 23.04 -39.29
CA GLY A 43 -12.77 22.98 -38.00
C GLY A 43 -13.57 23.53 -36.82
N VAL A 44 -14.79 24.03 -37.04
CA VAL A 44 -15.69 24.51 -35.99
C VAL A 44 -16.82 23.52 -35.77
N ARG A 45 -17.11 23.21 -34.50
CA ARG A 45 -18.21 22.32 -34.15
C ARG A 45 -19.52 23.11 -34.27
N THR A 46 -20.39 22.68 -35.18
CA THR A 46 -21.68 23.31 -35.48
C THR A 46 -22.84 22.35 -35.22
N TYR A 47 -24.01 22.89 -34.90
CA TYR A 47 -25.20 22.16 -34.47
C TYR A 47 -26.35 22.58 -35.38
N LEU A 48 -26.87 21.65 -36.17
CA LEU A 48 -28.02 21.89 -37.05
C LEU A 48 -29.32 21.86 -36.25
N CYS A 49 -30.29 22.70 -36.63
CA CYS A 49 -31.66 22.59 -36.13
C CYS A 49 -32.22 21.18 -36.38
N THR A 50 -32.98 20.65 -35.43
CA THR A 50 -33.56 19.30 -35.53
C THR A 50 -34.85 19.23 -36.35
N ALA A 51 -35.44 20.38 -36.71
CA ALA A 51 -36.60 20.42 -37.60
C ALA A 51 -36.18 20.08 -39.05
N PRO A 52 -36.86 19.14 -39.73
CA PRO A 52 -36.42 18.62 -41.03
C PRO A 52 -36.49 19.64 -42.17
N ASP A 53 -37.21 20.75 -41.97
CA ASP A 53 -37.41 21.87 -42.88
C ASP A 53 -36.64 23.13 -42.45
N CYS A 54 -35.86 23.07 -41.38
CA CYS A 54 -35.03 24.17 -40.90
C CYS A 54 -33.54 23.89 -41.14
N GLU A 55 -32.94 24.69 -42.02
CA GLU A 55 -31.52 24.57 -42.39
C GLU A 55 -30.60 25.48 -41.55
N GLU A 56 -31.10 26.11 -40.47
CA GLU A 56 -30.27 26.97 -39.62
C GLU A 56 -29.24 26.17 -38.82
N VAL A 57 -28.03 26.74 -38.69
CA VAL A 57 -26.85 26.13 -38.08
C VAL A 57 -26.32 27.01 -36.96
N PHE A 58 -25.89 26.40 -35.85
CA PHE A 58 -25.47 27.10 -34.63
C PHE A 58 -24.09 26.66 -34.18
N THR A 59 -23.31 27.55 -33.58
CA THR A 59 -21.97 27.21 -33.05
C THR A 59 -22.03 26.57 -31.66
N THR A 60 -23.15 26.72 -30.95
CA THR A 60 -23.37 26.11 -29.65
C THR A 60 -24.70 25.37 -29.56
N VAL A 61 -24.77 24.38 -28.66
CA VAL A 61 -26.02 23.67 -28.35
C VAL A 61 -27.08 24.62 -27.82
N GLN A 62 -26.68 25.63 -27.05
CA GLN A 62 -27.60 26.55 -26.40
C GLN A 62 -28.27 27.50 -27.38
N GLU A 63 -27.54 27.98 -28.39
CA GLU A 63 -28.09 28.78 -29.49
C GLU A 63 -29.10 27.97 -30.31
N ARG A 64 -28.76 26.72 -30.67
CA ARG A 64 -29.69 25.82 -31.35
C ARG A 64 -30.96 25.61 -30.55
N CYS A 65 -30.84 25.23 -29.28
CA CYS A 65 -32.01 25.02 -28.41
C CYS A 65 -32.87 26.28 -28.29
N SER A 66 -32.24 27.46 -28.22
CA SER A 66 -32.96 28.73 -28.15
C SER A 66 -33.71 29.05 -29.45
N HIS A 67 -33.10 28.75 -30.61
CA HIS A 67 -33.76 28.86 -31.91
C HIS A 67 -34.95 27.87 -32.00
N GLU A 68 -34.75 26.61 -31.62
CA GLU A 68 -35.76 25.56 -31.68
C GLU A 68 -36.99 25.92 -30.82
N VAL A 69 -36.75 26.45 -29.62
CA VAL A 69 -37.82 26.94 -28.71
C VAL A 69 -38.50 28.20 -29.24
N ARG A 70 -37.83 29.04 -30.05
CA ARG A 70 -38.47 30.24 -30.63
C ARG A 70 -39.27 29.95 -31.90
N ARG A 71 -38.78 29.07 -32.77
CA ARG A 71 -39.33 28.85 -34.13
C ARG A 71 -40.19 27.60 -34.26
N HIS A 72 -40.01 26.59 -33.40
CA HIS A 72 -40.68 25.28 -33.52
C HIS A 72 -41.49 24.89 -32.27
N THR A 73 -41.89 25.89 -31.48
CA THR A 73 -42.79 25.74 -30.33
C THR A 73 -44.25 25.85 -30.78
N ALA A 74 -45.12 25.03 -30.19
CA ALA A 74 -46.55 25.05 -30.50
C ALA A 74 -47.18 26.42 -30.19
N SER A 75 -47.73 27.08 -31.22
CA SER A 75 -48.52 28.31 -31.12
C SER A 75 -49.82 28.18 -31.93
N GLU A 76 -50.81 29.05 -31.69
CA GLU A 76 -52.07 29.06 -32.45
C GLU A 76 -51.84 29.28 -33.96
N SER A 77 -50.74 29.93 -34.35
CA SER A 77 -50.35 30.20 -35.74
C SER A 77 -49.61 29.06 -36.47
N THR A 78 -49.22 27.97 -35.79
CA THR A 78 -48.38 26.89 -36.36
C THR A 78 -49.09 25.54 -36.44
N ARG A 79 -50.43 25.52 -36.46
CA ARG A 79 -51.25 24.28 -36.39
C ARG A 79 -50.99 23.26 -37.51
N ASP A 80 -50.46 23.70 -38.66
CA ASP A 80 -50.17 22.82 -39.81
C ASP A 80 -48.72 22.29 -39.86
N GLN A 81 -47.84 22.68 -38.92
CA GLN A 81 -46.46 22.19 -38.79
C GLN A 81 -46.31 21.39 -37.49
N GLN A 82 -45.80 20.15 -37.53
CA GLN A 82 -45.58 19.32 -36.34
C GLN A 82 -44.58 20.02 -35.38
N PRO A 83 -45.02 20.59 -34.23
CA PRO A 83 -44.12 21.33 -33.35
C PRO A 83 -43.19 20.36 -32.61
N LEU A 84 -41.91 20.68 -32.54
CA LEU A 84 -40.92 19.87 -31.81
C LEU A 84 -41.05 20.01 -30.29
N TYR A 85 -41.58 21.13 -29.81
CA TYR A 85 -41.77 21.45 -28.40
C TYR A 85 -43.25 21.74 -28.14
N THR A 86 -43.93 20.77 -27.54
CA THR A 86 -45.40 20.75 -27.40
C THR A 86 -45.89 20.91 -25.97
N TRP A 87 -45.01 20.78 -24.96
CA TRP A 87 -45.41 20.74 -23.56
C TRP A 87 -44.80 21.91 -22.78
N LYS A 88 -45.61 22.91 -22.42
CA LYS A 88 -45.17 24.08 -21.64
C LYS A 88 -45.34 23.80 -20.13
N CYS A 89 -44.33 24.14 -19.33
CA CYS A 89 -44.50 24.24 -17.89
C CYS A 89 -45.25 25.53 -17.55
N GLU A 90 -46.38 25.42 -16.85
CA GLU A 90 -47.17 26.60 -16.47
C GLU A 90 -46.53 27.43 -15.34
N GLN A 91 -45.56 26.87 -14.61
CA GLN A 91 -44.93 27.56 -13.48
C GLN A 91 -43.70 28.40 -13.89
N CYS A 92 -42.89 27.91 -14.83
CA CYS A 92 -41.67 28.62 -15.27
C CYS A 92 -41.60 28.88 -16.78
N GLU A 93 -42.68 28.57 -17.50
CA GLU A 93 -42.86 28.81 -18.93
C GLU A 93 -41.88 28.11 -19.88
N VAL A 94 -41.10 27.14 -19.37
CA VAL A 94 -40.17 26.32 -20.16
C VAL A 94 -40.93 25.29 -21.00
N PHE A 95 -40.51 25.08 -22.25
CA PHE A 95 -41.12 24.11 -23.17
C PHE A 95 -40.29 22.82 -23.28
N PHE A 96 -40.99 21.69 -23.40
CA PHE A 96 -40.41 20.35 -23.43
C PHE A 96 -40.86 19.58 -24.68
N VAL A 97 -39.95 18.73 -25.17
CA VAL A 97 -40.16 17.88 -26.35
C VAL A 97 -41.09 16.70 -26.09
N SER A 98 -41.36 16.36 -24.83
CA SER A 98 -42.27 15.27 -24.47
C SER A 98 -42.94 15.51 -23.13
N LYS A 99 -44.13 14.95 -22.95
CA LYS A 99 -44.89 15.02 -21.70
C LYS A 99 -44.10 14.46 -20.52
N LYS A 100 -43.37 13.36 -20.71
CA LYS A 100 -42.52 12.78 -19.66
C LYS A 100 -41.44 13.74 -19.16
N CYS A 101 -40.80 14.50 -20.05
CA CYS A 101 -39.81 15.50 -19.64
C CYS A 101 -40.44 16.67 -18.88
N LEU A 102 -41.67 17.05 -19.24
CA LEU A 102 -42.46 18.01 -18.45
C LEU A 102 -42.82 17.41 -17.09
N ASP A 103 -43.28 16.16 -17.01
CA ASP A 103 -43.65 15.51 -15.75
C ASP A 103 -42.45 15.39 -14.79
N ASP A 104 -41.28 14.96 -15.29
CA ASP A 104 -40.03 14.91 -14.53
C ASP A 104 -39.60 16.33 -14.06
N HIS A 105 -39.84 17.34 -14.89
CA HIS A 105 -39.58 18.74 -14.53
C HIS A 105 -40.56 19.25 -13.46
N MET A 106 -41.86 18.94 -13.59
CA MET A 106 -42.90 19.31 -12.64
C MET A 106 -42.71 18.61 -11.28
N ALA A 107 -42.10 17.44 -11.24
CA ALA A 107 -41.69 16.79 -9.99
C ALA A 107 -40.66 17.64 -9.20
N ASN A 108 -39.81 18.41 -9.89
CA ASN A 108 -38.89 19.35 -9.22
C ASN A 108 -39.59 20.62 -8.71
N HIS A 109 -40.76 20.97 -9.25
CA HIS A 109 -41.63 21.99 -8.67
C HIS A 109 -42.41 21.48 -7.45
N ALA A 110 -42.66 20.17 -7.37
CA ALA A 110 -43.47 19.56 -6.32
C ALA A 110 -42.72 19.29 -5.01
N GLU A 111 -41.38 19.29 -4.99
CA GLU A 111 -40.58 19.04 -3.79
C GLU A 111 -39.61 20.19 -3.49
N LYS A 112 -40.11 21.23 -2.81
CA LYS A 112 -39.48 21.99 -1.69
C LYS A 112 -40.10 23.40 -1.56
N PRO A 113 -40.64 23.79 -0.39
CA PRO A 113 -40.74 25.20 -0.04
C PRO A 113 -39.33 25.72 0.30
N GLU A 114 -39.01 26.91 -0.19
CA GLU A 114 -37.75 27.65 0.02
C GLU A 114 -36.53 27.17 -0.80
N PHE A 115 -36.57 27.47 -2.11
CA PHE A 115 -35.35 27.70 -2.88
C PHE A 115 -35.42 29.11 -3.48
N GLU A 116 -34.80 30.08 -2.81
CA GLU A 116 -34.48 31.37 -3.43
C GLU A 116 -33.44 31.12 -4.54
N ALA A 117 -33.91 31.19 -5.78
CA ALA A 117 -33.03 31.28 -6.93
C ALA A 117 -32.35 32.65 -6.95
N ARG A 118 -31.09 32.74 -6.50
CA ARG A 118 -30.18 33.81 -6.93
C ARG A 118 -28.78 33.29 -7.29
N ASP A 119 -28.45 33.63 -8.53
CA ASP A 119 -27.12 33.91 -9.08
C ASP A 119 -26.11 32.77 -9.26
N LYS A 120 -26.27 32.11 -10.41
CA LYS A 120 -25.19 31.47 -11.15
C LYS A 120 -24.18 32.52 -11.62
N GLN A 121 -23.27 32.96 -10.75
CA GLN A 121 -21.90 33.34 -11.07
C GLN A 121 -21.27 33.97 -9.82
N ILE A 122 -20.04 33.56 -9.49
CA ILE A 122 -19.19 34.11 -8.42
C ILE A 122 -19.46 33.53 -7.01
N GLN A 123 -19.19 32.23 -6.80
CA GLN A 123 -18.80 31.69 -5.47
C GLN A 123 -18.07 30.33 -5.59
N ARG A 124 -16.96 30.30 -6.33
CA ARG A 124 -16.10 29.12 -6.49
C ARG A 124 -15.13 28.86 -5.32
N ARG A 125 -15.43 29.33 -4.09
CA ARG A 125 -14.46 29.27 -2.96
C ARG A 125 -15.00 28.84 -1.59
N ARG A 126 -16.19 28.25 -1.50
CA ARG A 126 -16.57 27.44 -0.32
C ARG A 126 -17.01 26.06 -0.81
N THR A 127 -16.03 25.19 -1.05
CA THR A 127 -16.28 23.76 -1.20
C THR A 127 -16.87 23.26 0.11
N MET A 128 -18.20 23.24 0.23
CA MET A 128 -18.84 22.48 1.29
C MET A 128 -18.42 21.03 1.13
N ARG A 129 -17.49 20.59 1.97
CA ARG A 129 -17.08 19.19 2.05
C ARG A 129 -18.08 18.50 2.97
N TYR A 130 -18.71 17.44 2.49
CA TYR A 130 -19.58 16.58 3.26
C TYR A 130 -18.73 15.81 4.26
N LYS A 131 -18.86 16.08 5.56
CA LYS A 131 -18.06 15.42 6.61
C LYS A 131 -18.80 14.18 7.11
N CYS A 132 -18.09 13.06 7.21
CA CYS A 132 -18.60 11.86 7.84
C CYS A 132 -18.61 12.05 9.36
N GLU A 133 -19.76 11.88 10.00
CA GLU A 133 -19.93 12.05 11.45
C GLU A 133 -19.15 11.00 12.27
N LEU A 134 -18.90 9.82 11.69
CA LEU A 134 -18.27 8.70 12.40
C LEU A 134 -16.74 8.71 12.34
N CYS A 135 -16.12 9.31 11.32
CA CYS A 135 -14.66 9.34 11.18
C CYS A 135 -14.08 10.70 10.81
N SER A 136 -14.91 11.73 10.78
CA SER A 136 -14.54 13.12 10.43
C SER A 136 -13.96 13.33 9.03
N LYS A 137 -13.93 12.31 8.17
CA LYS A 137 -13.44 12.45 6.78
C LYS A 137 -14.37 13.31 5.94
N SER A 138 -13.78 14.17 5.12
CA SER A 138 -14.48 15.16 4.30
C SER A 138 -14.52 14.73 2.84
N PHE A 139 -15.68 14.83 2.20
CA PHE A 139 -15.91 14.39 0.82
C PHE A 139 -16.41 15.53 -0.06
N PRO A 140 -16.06 15.57 -1.35
CA PRO A 140 -16.50 16.64 -2.25
C PRO A 140 -17.98 16.54 -2.65
N SER A 141 -18.68 15.45 -2.32
CA SER A 141 -20.11 15.29 -2.61
C SER A 141 -20.81 14.33 -1.64
N ALA A 142 -22.13 14.50 -1.49
CA ALA A 142 -22.99 13.61 -0.71
C ALA A 142 -22.91 12.16 -1.19
N SER A 143 -22.86 11.90 -2.49
CA SER A 143 -22.74 10.53 -3.01
C SER A 143 -21.44 9.86 -2.60
N LYS A 144 -20.33 10.61 -2.54
CA LYS A 144 -19.06 10.08 -2.04
C LYS A 144 -19.09 9.83 -0.53
N LEU A 145 -19.70 10.74 0.24
CA LEU A 145 -19.95 10.51 1.67
C LEU A 145 -20.83 9.27 1.91
N ASN A 146 -21.98 9.15 1.23
CA ASN A 146 -22.89 8.01 1.37
C ASN A 146 -22.22 6.70 0.97
N ARG A 147 -21.36 6.75 -0.06
CA ARG A 147 -20.56 5.60 -0.47
C ARG A 147 -19.50 5.26 0.58
N HIS A 148 -18.83 6.26 1.14
CA HIS A 148 -17.92 6.10 2.26
C HIS A 148 -18.64 5.45 3.44
N ASP A 149 -19.77 6.00 3.87
CA ASP A 149 -20.57 5.50 4.98
C ASP A 149 -21.04 4.06 4.74
N GLY A 150 -21.60 3.80 3.56
CA GLY A 150 -21.98 2.48 3.11
C GLY A 150 -20.83 1.47 3.02
N TYR A 151 -19.59 1.92 2.83
CA TYR A 151 -18.40 1.05 2.77
C TYR A 151 -17.59 0.99 4.06
N ARG A 152 -17.66 1.99 4.92
CA ARG A 152 -16.75 2.18 6.06
C ARG A 152 -17.44 2.27 7.40
N HIS A 153 -18.78 2.24 7.44
CA HIS A 153 -19.54 2.32 8.69
C HIS A 153 -20.79 1.44 8.72
N ALA A 154 -21.42 1.16 7.57
CA ALA A 154 -22.66 0.39 7.54
C ALA A 154 -22.52 -0.98 8.22
N LEU A 155 -23.27 -1.20 9.30
CA LEU A 155 -23.26 -2.42 10.11
C LEU A 155 -23.62 -3.67 9.31
N VAL A 156 -22.96 -4.78 9.64
CA VAL A 156 -23.27 -6.09 9.06
C VAL A 156 -23.81 -7.01 10.13
N PRO A 157 -25.15 -7.21 10.19
CA PRO A 157 -25.74 -8.18 11.09
C PRO A 157 -25.14 -9.57 10.86
N LEU A 158 -24.87 -10.31 11.95
CA LEU A 158 -24.41 -11.69 11.88
C LEU A 158 -25.37 -12.54 11.06
N LEU A 159 -24.82 -13.51 10.32
CA LEU A 159 -25.57 -14.45 9.47
C LEU A 159 -26.35 -13.82 8.30
N LYS A 160 -26.31 -12.49 8.13
CA LYS A 160 -26.93 -11.84 6.98
C LYS A 160 -26.27 -12.33 5.68
N PRO A 161 -27.02 -12.82 4.69
CA PRO A 161 -26.45 -13.19 3.40
C PRO A 161 -25.75 -12.00 2.75
N LEU A 162 -24.47 -12.17 2.41
CA LEU A 162 -23.66 -11.12 1.79
C LEU A 162 -23.44 -11.42 0.32
N ARG A 163 -23.71 -10.43 -0.54
CA ARG A 163 -23.38 -10.50 -1.97
C ARG A 163 -21.86 -10.60 -2.15
N ARG A 164 -21.39 -11.34 -3.15
CA ARG A 164 -19.97 -11.51 -3.45
C ARG A 164 -19.20 -10.18 -3.53
N GLY A 165 -19.68 -9.21 -4.31
CA GLY A 165 -19.03 -7.90 -4.42
C GLY A 165 -19.01 -7.08 -3.13
N PHE A 166 -19.83 -7.43 -2.13
CA PHE A 166 -19.72 -6.87 -0.77
C PHE A 166 -18.57 -7.55 -0.02
N LYS A 167 -18.54 -8.89 0.02
CA LYS A 167 -17.46 -9.69 0.63
C LYS A 167 -16.08 -9.32 0.05
N GLU A 168 -16.01 -9.00 -1.25
CA GLU A 168 -14.77 -8.59 -1.92
C GLU A 168 -14.30 -7.18 -1.54
N ARG A 169 -15.22 -6.23 -1.35
CA ARG A 169 -14.87 -4.81 -1.08
C ARG A 169 -14.67 -4.50 0.39
N ARG A 170 -15.32 -5.25 1.29
CA ARG A 170 -15.25 -5.06 2.73
C ARG A 170 -14.49 -6.20 3.37
N SER A 171 -13.51 -5.84 4.21
CA SER A 171 -12.84 -6.81 5.06
C SER A 171 -13.60 -7.00 6.37
N PRO A 172 -13.83 -8.25 6.81
CA PRO A 172 -14.40 -8.49 8.13
C PRO A 172 -13.46 -8.10 9.29
N LEU A 173 -12.18 -7.83 9.03
CA LEU A 173 -11.18 -7.57 10.07
C LEU A 173 -11.00 -6.09 10.42
N ILE A 174 -11.67 -5.20 9.70
CA ILE A 174 -11.57 -3.76 9.93
C ILE A 174 -12.80 -3.34 10.75
N PRO A 175 -12.62 -2.75 11.95
CA PRO A 175 -13.70 -2.22 12.77
C PRO A 175 -14.74 -1.42 11.98
N GLY A 176 -14.31 -0.45 11.17
CA GLY A 176 -15.24 0.34 10.35
C GLY A 176 -16.07 -0.46 9.34
N ASN A 177 -15.67 -1.66 8.90
CA ASN A 177 -16.40 -2.38 7.84
C ASN A 177 -17.70 -3.08 8.32
N GLY A 178 -18.40 -2.45 9.25
CA GLY A 178 -19.70 -2.83 9.77
C GLY A 178 -19.65 -3.61 11.08
N PHE A 179 -18.58 -3.44 11.86
CA PHE A 179 -18.41 -4.07 13.16
C PHE A 179 -18.21 -3.02 14.25
N ILE A 180 -19.07 -3.04 15.25
CA ILE A 180 -18.82 -2.23 16.44
C ILE A 180 -17.79 -2.98 17.28
N ILE A 181 -16.68 -2.31 17.62
CA ILE A 181 -15.64 -2.86 18.47
C ILE A 181 -16.26 -3.19 19.84
N ARG A 182 -15.99 -4.39 20.36
CA ARG A 182 -16.49 -4.89 21.65
C ARG A 182 -18.02 -4.91 21.80
N ASP A 183 -18.78 -5.04 20.73
CA ASP A 183 -20.26 -5.09 20.85
C ASP A 183 -20.80 -6.50 21.10
N LEU A 184 -20.14 -7.52 20.55
CA LEU A 184 -20.60 -8.91 20.62
C LEU A 184 -20.25 -9.56 21.96
N LEU A 185 -21.13 -10.43 22.45
CA LEU A 185 -20.80 -11.33 23.57
C LEU A 185 -20.07 -12.58 23.05
N PRO A 186 -18.99 -13.03 23.75
CA PRO A 186 -18.39 -14.34 23.50
C PRO A 186 -19.44 -15.45 23.46
N ARG A 187 -19.17 -16.49 22.67
CA ARG A 187 -20.01 -17.67 22.54
C ARG A 187 -19.43 -18.82 23.32
N ASP A 188 -20.29 -19.59 24.00
CA ASP A 188 -19.90 -20.91 24.49
C ASP A 188 -19.82 -21.90 23.33
N LEU A 189 -19.02 -22.97 23.49
CA LEU A 189 -18.88 -24.03 22.48
C LEU A 189 -20.21 -24.69 22.09
N GLY A 190 -21.18 -24.72 23.01
CA GLY A 190 -22.52 -25.29 22.77
C GLY A 190 -23.55 -24.31 22.20
N HIS A 191 -23.18 -23.05 21.91
CA HIS A 191 -24.14 -22.07 21.42
C HIS A 191 -24.68 -22.49 20.03
N PRO A 192 -26.01 -22.56 19.84
CA PRO A 192 -26.62 -23.23 18.68
C PRO A 192 -26.28 -22.60 17.34
N THR A 193 -25.90 -21.31 17.31
CA THR A 193 -25.48 -20.61 16.09
C THR A 193 -23.97 -20.45 15.96
N SER A 194 -23.17 -20.92 16.93
CA SER A 194 -21.72 -20.64 16.96
C SER A 194 -21.02 -21.16 15.71
N GLU A 195 -21.25 -22.43 15.35
CA GLU A 195 -20.67 -23.03 14.15
C GLU A 195 -21.12 -22.31 12.87
N GLN A 196 -22.40 -21.94 12.79
CA GLN A 196 -22.96 -21.22 11.65
C GLN A 196 -22.34 -19.81 11.51
N GLU A 197 -22.13 -19.11 12.63
CA GLU A 197 -21.49 -17.79 12.66
C GLU A 197 -20.01 -17.87 12.25
N GLN A 198 -19.30 -18.89 12.73
CA GLN A 198 -17.90 -19.17 12.39
C GLN A 198 -17.73 -19.52 10.91
N GLU A 199 -18.63 -20.33 10.34
CA GLU A 199 -18.61 -20.65 8.92
C GLU A 199 -18.95 -19.41 8.08
N TRP A 200 -19.94 -18.62 8.50
CA TRP A 200 -20.31 -17.38 7.81
C TRP A 200 -19.14 -16.38 7.74
N ILE A 201 -18.38 -16.22 8.83
CA ILE A 201 -17.20 -15.34 8.82
C ILE A 201 -16.04 -15.94 8.02
N PHE A 202 -15.84 -17.25 8.07
CA PHE A 202 -14.85 -17.97 7.27
C PHE A 202 -15.09 -17.79 5.77
N GLU A 203 -16.34 -17.92 5.31
CA GLU A 203 -16.68 -17.68 3.90
C GLU A 203 -16.37 -16.23 3.48
N TRP A 204 -16.69 -15.25 4.33
CA TRP A 204 -16.41 -13.85 4.04
C TRP A 204 -14.90 -13.61 3.95
N LEU A 205 -14.14 -14.08 4.94
CA LEU A 205 -12.69 -14.03 4.95
C LEU A 205 -12.10 -14.64 3.68
N THR A 206 -12.57 -15.81 3.28
CA THR A 206 -12.08 -16.53 2.10
C THR A 206 -12.30 -15.71 0.82
N VAL A 207 -13.48 -15.12 0.63
CA VAL A 207 -13.74 -14.28 -0.55
C VAL A 207 -12.87 -13.02 -0.54
N ARG A 208 -12.72 -12.36 0.61
CA ARG A 208 -11.88 -11.16 0.74
C ARG A 208 -10.39 -11.48 0.52
N MET A 209 -9.93 -12.60 1.07
CA MET A 209 -8.57 -13.10 0.97
C MET A 209 -8.23 -13.39 -0.49
N ARG A 210 -9.06 -14.19 -1.19
CA ARG A 210 -8.90 -14.45 -2.63
C ARG A 210 -8.84 -13.15 -3.43
N LYS A 211 -9.77 -12.22 -3.19
CA LYS A 211 -9.75 -10.91 -3.88
C LYS A 211 -8.44 -10.14 -3.64
N SER A 212 -7.92 -10.19 -2.42
CA SER A 212 -6.67 -9.51 -2.07
C SER A 212 -5.49 -10.17 -2.79
N VAL A 213 -5.42 -11.50 -2.79
CA VAL A 213 -4.41 -12.27 -3.54
C VAL A 213 -4.52 -12.04 -5.05
N ASP A 214 -5.73 -11.98 -5.61
CA ASP A 214 -5.98 -11.71 -7.02
C ASP A 214 -5.49 -10.31 -7.43
N VAL A 215 -5.64 -9.31 -6.56
CA VAL A 215 -5.11 -7.95 -6.80
C VAL A 215 -3.60 -7.98 -6.85
N TYR A 216 -2.94 -8.64 -5.90
CA TYR A 216 -1.48 -8.84 -5.95
C TYR A 216 -1.06 -9.62 -7.20
N ALA A 217 -1.86 -10.61 -7.59
CA ALA A 217 -1.57 -11.42 -8.76
C ALA A 217 -1.68 -10.62 -10.08
N ALA A 218 -2.69 -9.76 -10.20
CA ALA A 218 -2.96 -8.97 -11.40
C ALA A 218 -1.92 -7.89 -11.65
N ASN A 219 -1.31 -7.34 -10.60
CA ASN A 219 -0.31 -6.27 -10.72
C ASN A 219 1.07 -6.79 -11.16
N GLY A 220 1.22 -8.11 -11.29
CA GLY A 220 2.50 -8.75 -11.60
C GLY A 220 3.47 -8.69 -10.42
N SER A 221 4.56 -9.42 -10.54
CA SER A 221 5.66 -9.37 -9.58
C SER A 221 6.93 -9.16 -10.36
N CYS A 222 7.74 -8.18 -9.97
CA CYS A 222 8.92 -7.83 -10.75
C CYS A 222 10.10 -7.43 -9.86
N VAL A 223 11.28 -7.50 -10.46
CA VAL A 223 12.47 -6.78 -10.00
C VAL A 223 12.64 -5.59 -10.92
N TYR A 224 12.67 -4.38 -10.36
CA TYR A 224 12.98 -3.16 -11.08
C TYR A 224 14.42 -2.72 -10.85
N VAL A 225 14.93 -2.00 -11.85
CA VAL A 225 16.24 -1.35 -11.79
C VAL A 225 15.98 0.15 -11.86
N ALA A 226 16.36 0.83 -10.79
CA ALA A 226 16.39 2.27 -10.71
C ALA A 226 17.83 2.74 -10.55
N GLY A 227 18.05 4.03 -10.66
CA GLY A 227 19.33 4.61 -10.29
C GLY A 227 19.20 6.03 -9.82
N VAL A 228 20.27 6.50 -9.23
CA VAL A 228 20.43 7.86 -8.73
C VAL A 228 21.58 8.50 -9.50
N LEU A 229 21.29 9.64 -10.12
CA LEU A 229 22.26 10.43 -10.86
C LEU A 229 23.04 11.32 -9.90
N GLY A 230 24.35 11.34 -10.08
CA GLY A 230 25.29 12.06 -9.22
C GLY A 230 25.31 13.56 -9.47
N PRO A 231 26.10 14.30 -8.67
CA PRO A 231 26.12 15.76 -8.66
C PRO A 231 26.42 16.45 -10.00
N LYS A 232 27.09 15.76 -10.93
CA LYS A 232 27.42 16.32 -12.26
C LYS A 232 26.21 16.37 -13.19
N TYR A 233 25.14 15.63 -12.90
CA TYR A 233 23.94 15.65 -13.72
C TYR A 233 23.19 16.98 -13.55
N HIS A 234 22.67 17.49 -14.66
CA HIS A 234 21.81 18.67 -14.65
C HIS A 234 20.46 18.31 -15.27
N ARG A 235 19.37 18.63 -14.54
CA ARG A 235 18.02 18.36 -14.99
C ARG A 235 17.77 18.95 -16.39
N GLY A 236 17.29 18.10 -17.29
CA GLY A 236 17.08 18.42 -18.71
C GLY A 236 18.20 17.96 -19.63
N GLN A 237 19.33 17.50 -19.09
CA GLN A 237 20.35 16.82 -19.87
C GLN A 237 19.84 15.45 -20.35
N ASP A 238 20.30 15.01 -21.52
CA ASP A 238 20.02 13.67 -22.02
C ASP A 238 20.68 12.62 -21.11
N ILE A 239 19.86 11.80 -20.47
CA ILE A 239 20.29 10.82 -19.47
C ILE A 239 21.21 9.75 -20.09
N LEU A 240 20.93 9.32 -21.33
CA LEU A 240 21.75 8.31 -22.02
C LEU A 240 23.17 8.83 -22.26
N ASN A 241 23.28 10.04 -22.83
CA ASN A 241 24.57 10.67 -23.08
C ASN A 241 25.32 10.93 -21.77
N PHE A 242 24.62 11.44 -20.74
CA PHE A 242 25.23 11.66 -19.42
C PHE A 242 25.83 10.39 -18.83
N ILE A 243 25.08 9.28 -18.79
CA ILE A 243 25.55 8.00 -18.24
C ILE A 243 26.69 7.42 -19.10
N THR A 244 26.63 7.61 -20.42
CA THR A 244 27.68 7.12 -21.33
C THR A 244 29.00 7.86 -21.10
N GLU A 245 28.95 9.16 -20.82
CA GLU A 245 30.12 10.01 -20.57
C GLU A 245 30.61 9.96 -19.11
N ASN A 246 29.71 9.70 -18.16
CA ASN A 246 29.96 9.75 -16.71
C ASN A 246 29.37 8.52 -15.99
N PRO A 247 29.80 7.28 -16.33
CA PRO A 247 29.23 6.08 -15.74
C PRO A 247 29.39 5.98 -14.22
N GLU A 248 30.43 6.62 -13.66
CA GLU A 248 30.72 6.68 -12.22
C GLU A 248 29.74 7.56 -11.41
N GLU A 249 29.00 8.42 -12.11
CA GLU A 249 27.95 9.28 -11.56
C GLU A 249 26.60 8.56 -11.51
N LEU A 250 26.51 7.30 -11.90
CA LEU A 250 25.31 6.50 -11.75
C LEU A 250 25.46 5.47 -10.62
N SER A 251 24.54 5.54 -9.66
CA SER A 251 24.39 4.51 -8.62
C SER A 251 23.10 3.73 -8.86
N LEU A 252 23.21 2.43 -9.11
CA LEU A 252 22.07 1.54 -9.35
C LEU A 252 21.41 1.09 -8.05
N TYR A 253 20.11 0.88 -8.13
CA TYR A 253 19.29 0.25 -7.10
C TYR A 253 18.46 -0.87 -7.72
N PHE A 254 18.52 -2.05 -7.10
CA PHE A 254 17.73 -3.20 -7.49
C PHE A 254 16.62 -3.40 -6.46
N GLY A 255 15.37 -3.14 -6.85
CA GLY A 255 14.24 -3.30 -5.93
C GLY A 255 13.25 -4.32 -6.44
N ARG A 256 12.49 -4.90 -5.52
CA ARG A 256 11.33 -5.73 -5.85
C ARG A 256 10.01 -4.98 -5.72
N ASP A 257 9.06 -5.37 -6.54
CA ASP A 257 7.67 -4.98 -6.42
C ASP A 257 6.77 -6.23 -6.46
N MET A 258 6.03 -6.44 -5.37
CA MET A 258 5.13 -7.58 -5.16
C MET A 258 3.67 -7.18 -5.32
N GLY A 259 3.35 -6.59 -6.47
CA GLY A 259 1.99 -6.26 -6.85
C GLY A 259 1.52 -4.88 -6.39
N SER A 260 2.44 -3.92 -6.24
CA SER A 260 2.06 -2.51 -6.22
C SER A 260 1.55 -2.08 -7.61
N ILE A 261 0.72 -1.04 -7.64
CA ILE A 261 0.21 -0.44 -8.89
C ILE A 261 1.27 0.49 -9.50
N SER A 262 2.45 0.62 -8.89
CA SER A 262 3.44 1.58 -9.34
C SER A 262 3.95 1.24 -10.74
N VAL A 263 3.93 2.25 -11.60
CA VAL A 263 4.48 2.19 -12.97
C VAL A 263 5.99 2.38 -13.01
N ASP A 264 6.61 2.75 -11.89
CA ASP A 264 8.06 2.95 -11.75
C ASP A 264 8.67 2.09 -10.62
N VAL A 265 8.98 2.68 -9.46
CA VAL A 265 9.55 2.07 -8.25
C VAL A 265 8.49 1.85 -7.18
N HIS A 266 8.79 1.01 -6.19
CA HIS A 266 7.84 0.71 -5.12
C HIS A 266 7.46 1.97 -4.31
N PRO A 267 6.18 2.17 -3.93
CA PRO A 267 5.72 3.38 -3.24
C PRO A 267 6.45 3.71 -1.92
N HIS A 268 7.03 2.70 -1.26
CA HIS A 268 7.83 2.90 -0.04
C HIS A 268 8.96 3.93 -0.22
N HIS A 269 9.51 4.06 -1.44
CA HIS A 269 10.51 5.07 -1.79
C HIS A 269 9.98 6.51 -1.77
N ARG A 270 8.66 6.69 -1.79
CA ARG A 270 7.98 7.99 -1.69
C ARG A 270 7.44 8.26 -0.29
N ASP A 271 7.05 7.19 0.40
CA ASP A 271 6.34 7.27 1.67
C ASP A 271 7.28 7.28 2.90
N MET A 272 8.49 6.70 2.78
CA MET A 272 9.48 6.68 3.87
C MET A 272 10.63 7.64 3.53
N ASP A 273 10.57 8.84 4.09
CA ASP A 273 11.42 9.98 3.70
C ASP A 273 12.93 9.79 4.03
N ILE A 274 13.29 8.94 5.00
CA ILE A 274 14.67 8.89 5.55
C ILE A 274 15.43 7.60 5.20
N ASP A 275 14.76 6.43 5.20
CA ASP A 275 15.48 5.14 5.11
C ASP A 275 15.73 4.66 3.68
N SER A 276 15.13 5.33 2.69
CA SER A 276 15.29 4.89 1.31
C SER A 276 16.60 5.38 0.71
N PRO A 277 17.44 4.49 0.15
CA PRO A 277 18.66 4.90 -0.54
C PRO A 277 18.39 5.70 -1.82
N LEU A 278 17.16 5.66 -2.35
CA LEU A 278 16.74 6.49 -3.48
C LEU A 278 16.36 7.93 -3.07
N ARG A 279 16.26 8.21 -1.77
CA ARG A 279 15.89 9.54 -1.23
C ARG A 279 17.01 10.21 -0.45
N GLN A 280 18.24 9.71 -0.55
CA GLN A 280 19.34 10.35 0.15
C GLN A 280 19.52 11.80 -0.34
N PRO A 281 19.68 12.77 0.59
CA PRO A 281 19.90 14.15 0.23
C PRO A 281 21.22 14.29 -0.54
N HIS A 282 21.27 15.25 -1.44
CA HIS A 282 22.48 15.52 -2.20
C HIS A 282 23.58 16.01 -1.22
N PRO A 283 24.78 15.39 -1.20
CA PRO A 283 25.81 15.67 -0.18
C PRO A 283 26.26 17.14 -0.18
N ASN A 284 26.22 17.81 -1.33
CA ASN A 284 26.60 19.22 -1.46
C ASN A 284 25.40 20.19 -1.62
N ARG A 285 24.16 19.71 -1.50
CA ARG A 285 22.94 20.51 -1.68
C ARG A 285 21.87 20.00 -0.72
N HIS A 286 21.92 20.46 0.53
CA HIS A 286 21.01 20.02 1.58
C HIS A 286 19.51 20.29 1.26
N ASP A 287 19.23 21.13 0.27
CA ASP A 287 17.90 21.48 -0.22
C ASP A 287 17.44 20.67 -1.45
N GLN A 288 18.29 19.81 -2.04
CA GLN A 288 17.98 19.07 -3.26
C GLN A 288 18.13 17.56 -3.06
N PHE A 289 17.08 16.82 -3.44
CA PHE A 289 17.16 15.37 -3.58
C PHE A 289 17.89 15.02 -4.88
N LEU A 290 18.59 13.89 -4.88
CA LEU A 290 19.23 13.38 -6.09
C LEU A 290 18.16 13.02 -7.15
N ASP A 291 18.46 13.25 -8.43
CA ASP A 291 17.56 12.89 -9.52
C ASP A 291 17.52 11.35 -9.67
N VAL A 292 16.33 10.79 -9.49
CA VAL A 292 16.09 9.34 -9.57
C VAL A 292 15.60 8.99 -10.95
N VAL A 293 16.12 7.90 -11.51
CA VAL A 293 15.75 7.39 -12.83
C VAL A 293 15.26 5.95 -12.76
N PHE A 294 14.22 5.63 -13.53
CA PHE A 294 13.68 4.29 -13.70
C PHE A 294 14.19 3.69 -15.01
N PHE A 295 14.98 2.61 -14.96
CA PHE A 295 15.53 1.99 -16.17
C PHE A 295 14.64 0.89 -16.74
N GLY A 296 13.86 0.24 -15.89
CA GLY A 296 12.96 -0.83 -16.32
C GLY A 296 12.69 -1.84 -15.23
N ARG A 297 11.90 -2.85 -15.59
CA ARG A 297 11.50 -3.94 -14.70
C ARG A 297 11.49 -5.28 -15.44
N ARG A 298 11.77 -6.34 -14.71
CA ARG A 298 11.67 -7.72 -15.18
C ARG A 298 10.58 -8.44 -14.39
N TYR A 299 9.51 -8.77 -15.09
CA TYR A 299 8.40 -9.53 -14.53
C TYR A 299 8.78 -11.00 -14.36
N VAL A 300 8.18 -11.60 -13.34
CA VAL A 300 8.29 -13.00 -12.99
C VAL A 300 6.89 -13.61 -13.08
N GLU A 301 6.82 -14.74 -13.76
CA GLU A 301 5.59 -15.53 -13.92
C GLU A 301 5.51 -16.65 -12.86
N GLY A 302 4.34 -17.25 -12.74
CA GLY A 302 4.06 -18.31 -11.78
C GLY A 302 2.91 -17.98 -10.84
N ASN A 303 2.58 -18.92 -9.95
CA ASN A 303 1.60 -18.66 -8.90
C ASN A 303 2.17 -17.64 -7.87
N PHE A 304 1.38 -17.23 -6.88
CA PHE A 304 1.83 -16.21 -5.91
C PHE A 304 3.08 -16.65 -5.11
N GLN A 305 3.11 -17.89 -4.60
CA GLN A 305 4.24 -18.41 -3.83
C GLN A 305 5.52 -18.49 -4.68
N GLU A 306 5.37 -19.02 -5.89
CA GLU A 306 6.46 -19.11 -6.87
C GLU A 306 7.00 -17.73 -7.22
N ARG A 307 6.11 -16.76 -7.52
CA ARG A 307 6.51 -15.39 -7.86
C ARG A 307 7.23 -14.70 -6.71
N MET A 308 6.73 -14.82 -5.48
CA MET A 308 7.39 -14.29 -4.28
C MET A 308 8.83 -14.82 -4.20
N LYS A 309 9.00 -16.14 -4.24
CA LYS A 309 10.32 -16.78 -4.18
C LYS A 309 11.22 -16.33 -5.34
N LEU A 310 10.70 -16.38 -6.56
CA LEU A 310 11.47 -16.07 -7.77
C LEU A 310 11.87 -14.58 -7.86
N VAL A 311 11.02 -13.64 -7.44
CA VAL A 311 11.36 -12.20 -7.40
C VAL A 311 12.48 -11.94 -6.41
N ARG A 312 12.40 -12.50 -5.20
CA ARG A 312 13.48 -12.35 -4.21
C ARG A 312 14.79 -12.96 -4.68
N GLN A 313 14.72 -14.16 -5.24
CA GLN A 313 15.87 -14.81 -5.85
C GLN A 313 16.47 -13.98 -6.99
N LEU A 314 15.64 -13.35 -7.81
CA LEU A 314 16.11 -12.52 -8.92
C LEU A 314 16.76 -11.21 -8.43
N GLU A 315 16.18 -10.56 -7.43
CA GLU A 315 16.73 -9.37 -6.78
C GLU A 315 18.08 -9.69 -6.13
N ALA A 316 18.15 -10.75 -5.34
CA ALA A 316 19.39 -11.21 -4.69
C ALA A 316 20.49 -11.54 -5.71
N LYS A 317 20.14 -12.15 -6.86
CA LYS A 317 21.08 -12.39 -7.96
C LYS A 317 21.62 -11.09 -8.56
N TYR A 318 20.77 -10.09 -8.76
CA TYR A 318 21.20 -8.81 -9.34
C TYR A 318 22.18 -8.10 -8.41
N ILE A 319 21.86 -8.06 -7.11
CA ILE A 319 22.73 -7.50 -6.07
C ILE A 319 24.06 -8.27 -6.02
N GLU A 320 24.05 -9.60 -5.96
CA GLU A 320 25.27 -10.42 -5.92
C GLU A 320 26.15 -10.19 -7.14
N MET A 321 25.57 -10.18 -8.35
CA MET A 321 26.30 -9.92 -9.59
C MET A 321 26.96 -8.55 -9.58
N ALA A 322 26.21 -7.52 -9.17
CA ALA A 322 26.70 -6.14 -9.18
C ALA A 322 27.79 -5.93 -8.13
N LEU A 323 27.63 -6.49 -6.93
CA LEU A 323 28.65 -6.42 -5.89
C LEU A 323 29.90 -7.20 -6.27
N THR A 324 29.77 -8.40 -6.82
CA THR A 324 30.92 -9.17 -7.32
C THR A 324 31.65 -8.41 -8.41
N ASP A 325 30.93 -7.84 -9.38
CA ASP A 325 31.54 -7.05 -10.45
C ASP A 325 32.29 -5.83 -9.91
N ALA A 326 31.70 -5.13 -8.94
CA ALA A 326 32.27 -3.94 -8.31
C ALA A 326 33.58 -4.20 -7.54
N GLU A 327 33.96 -5.45 -7.27
CA GLU A 327 35.24 -5.76 -6.62
C GLU A 327 36.42 -5.83 -7.61
N PHE A 328 36.13 -6.03 -8.90
CA PHE A 328 37.14 -6.16 -9.94
C PHE A 328 37.37 -4.86 -10.71
N GLU A 329 38.52 -4.78 -11.39
CA GLU A 329 38.78 -3.76 -12.39
C GLU A 329 37.69 -3.73 -13.48
N PRO A 330 37.26 -2.53 -13.94
CA PRO A 330 36.26 -2.41 -14.99
C PRO A 330 36.65 -3.12 -16.28
N VAL A 331 35.69 -3.75 -16.95
CA VAL A 331 35.93 -4.32 -18.28
C VAL A 331 35.97 -3.19 -19.31
N PRO A 332 36.98 -3.11 -20.19
CA PRO A 332 37.05 -2.08 -21.21
C PRO A 332 35.75 -1.98 -22.03
N GLY A 333 35.15 -0.78 -22.07
CA GLY A 333 33.91 -0.52 -22.80
C GLY A 333 32.62 -1.00 -22.10
N VAL A 334 32.71 -1.58 -20.90
CA VAL A 334 31.54 -1.94 -20.08
C VAL A 334 31.52 -1.04 -18.84
N PRO A 335 30.52 -0.16 -18.71
CA PRO A 335 30.36 0.65 -17.51
C PRO A 335 30.23 -0.21 -16.24
N GLN A 336 30.95 0.18 -15.19
CA GLN A 336 30.80 -0.38 -13.86
C GLN A 336 30.11 0.66 -12.96
N TYR A 337 29.02 0.26 -12.30
CA TYR A 337 28.17 1.17 -11.55
C TYR A 337 28.33 0.98 -10.03
N LYS A 338 28.06 2.04 -9.27
CA LYS A 338 27.88 1.93 -7.81
C LYS A 338 26.55 1.23 -7.53
N VAL A 339 26.45 0.50 -6.42
CA VAL A 339 25.22 -0.18 -6.01
C VAL A 339 24.76 0.38 -4.67
N LEU A 340 23.54 0.89 -4.64
CA LEU A 340 22.96 1.56 -3.48
C LEU A 340 22.51 0.57 -2.40
N ASN A 341 21.88 -0.53 -2.80
CA ASN A 341 21.46 -1.57 -1.87
C ASN A 341 22.48 -2.71 -1.83
N GLN A 342 23.29 -2.72 -0.77
CA GLN A 342 24.37 -3.70 -0.58
C GLN A 342 23.93 -4.92 0.25
N ARG A 343 22.72 -4.87 0.84
CA ARG A 343 22.15 -6.01 1.56
C ARG A 343 21.85 -7.14 0.58
N ARG A 344 22.70 -8.16 0.62
CA ARG A 344 22.47 -9.43 -0.07
C ARG A 344 21.40 -10.19 0.72
N GLU A 345 20.25 -10.51 0.13
CA GLU A 345 19.34 -11.52 0.70
C GLU A 345 19.95 -12.92 0.47
N ARG A 346 21.11 -13.20 1.09
CA ARG A 346 21.90 -14.43 0.85
C ARG A 346 21.05 -15.69 1.08
N GLN A 347 20.15 -15.65 2.07
CA GLN A 347 19.22 -16.74 2.35
C GLN A 347 18.35 -17.10 1.15
N GLU A 348 17.86 -16.11 0.41
CA GLU A 348 17.03 -16.33 -0.78
C GLU A 348 17.86 -16.97 -1.91
N MET A 349 19.16 -16.70 -1.97
CA MET A 349 20.06 -17.34 -2.94
C MET A 349 20.39 -18.81 -2.61
N VAL A 350 20.43 -19.21 -1.33
CA VAL A 350 20.77 -20.59 -0.93
C VAL A 350 19.83 -21.61 -1.60
N GLU A 351 18.55 -21.25 -1.75
CA GLU A 351 17.54 -22.13 -2.35
C GLU A 351 17.60 -22.20 -3.90
N VAL A 352 18.45 -21.42 -4.55
CA VAL A 352 18.54 -21.36 -6.02
C VAL A 352 19.28 -22.59 -6.59
N GLY A 353 20.15 -23.20 -5.78
CA GLY A 353 21.01 -24.32 -6.16
C GLY A 353 22.41 -23.87 -6.57
N ASP A 354 23.41 -24.68 -6.19
CA ASP A 354 24.83 -24.35 -6.25
C ASP A 354 25.32 -23.94 -7.66
N ASP A 355 24.89 -24.63 -8.72
CA ASP A 355 25.29 -24.33 -10.10
C ASP A 355 24.84 -22.94 -10.56
N LYS A 356 23.63 -22.54 -10.16
CA LYS A 356 23.09 -21.23 -10.50
C LYS A 356 23.78 -20.13 -9.70
N ILE A 357 24.15 -20.39 -8.45
CA ILE A 357 24.96 -19.45 -7.65
C ILE A 357 26.33 -19.25 -8.31
N ARG A 358 27.01 -20.34 -8.70
CA ARG A 358 28.26 -20.26 -9.47
C ARG A 358 28.09 -19.47 -10.77
N GLN A 359 26.98 -19.64 -11.49
CA GLN A 359 26.71 -18.89 -12.71
C GLN A 359 26.57 -17.38 -12.44
N VAL A 360 25.90 -16.99 -11.35
CA VAL A 360 25.73 -15.61 -10.92
C VAL A 360 27.08 -14.98 -10.60
N ILE A 361 27.89 -15.65 -9.76
CA ILE A 361 29.25 -15.21 -9.41
C ILE A 361 30.10 -15.10 -10.67
N ARG A 362 30.06 -16.10 -11.56
CA ARG A 362 30.81 -16.11 -12.82
C ARG A 362 30.48 -14.93 -13.73
N ARG A 363 29.23 -14.46 -13.73
CA ARG A 363 28.83 -13.25 -14.47
C ARG A 363 29.45 -12.01 -13.86
N GLY A 364 29.41 -11.88 -12.52
CA GLY A 364 30.11 -10.79 -11.81
C GLY A 364 31.60 -10.75 -12.11
N VAL A 365 32.29 -11.90 -11.99
CA VAL A 365 33.73 -12.03 -12.27
C VAL A 365 34.09 -11.68 -13.72
N LYS A 366 33.19 -11.93 -14.69
CA LYS A 366 33.43 -11.59 -16.11
C LYS A 366 33.10 -10.14 -16.48
N GLY A 367 32.36 -9.42 -15.64
CA GLY A 367 31.85 -8.08 -15.93
C GLY A 367 30.40 -8.12 -16.36
N VAL A 368 29.59 -7.18 -15.88
CA VAL A 368 28.14 -7.21 -16.05
C VAL A 368 27.65 -5.96 -16.78
N THR A 369 27.14 -6.14 -17.99
CA THR A 369 26.39 -5.09 -18.68
C THR A 369 24.96 -5.05 -18.12
N PHE A 370 24.68 -4.21 -17.13
CA PHE A 370 23.32 -4.08 -16.61
C PHE A 370 22.40 -3.32 -17.57
N LEU A 371 22.87 -2.18 -18.08
CA LEU A 371 22.09 -1.29 -18.95
C LEU A 371 22.59 -1.37 -20.39
N CYS A 372 21.66 -1.49 -21.34
CA CYS A 372 21.96 -1.33 -22.75
C CYS A 372 22.06 0.15 -23.09
N LEU A 373 23.26 0.64 -23.37
CA LEU A 373 23.50 2.04 -23.78
C LEU A 373 23.26 2.29 -25.29
N LYS A 374 22.64 1.34 -26.00
CA LYS A 374 22.26 1.51 -27.41
C LYS A 374 20.78 1.85 -27.50
N GLN A 375 20.47 3.07 -27.94
CA GLN A 375 19.09 3.52 -28.13
C GLN A 375 18.36 2.62 -29.15
N GLY A 376 17.20 2.08 -28.75
CA GLY A 376 16.40 1.21 -29.61
C GLY A 376 17.07 -0.11 -29.99
N CYS A 377 17.96 -0.63 -29.14
CA CYS A 377 18.65 -1.89 -29.38
C CYS A 377 17.64 -3.05 -29.58
N VAL A 378 17.75 -3.71 -30.73
CA VAL A 378 17.00 -4.93 -31.10
C VAL A 378 17.92 -6.13 -31.29
N ASP A 379 19.21 -5.99 -30.97
CA ASP A 379 20.20 -7.03 -31.16
C ASP A 379 19.89 -8.22 -30.24
N PRO A 380 19.54 -9.40 -30.79
CA PRO A 380 19.25 -10.58 -29.97
C PRO A 380 20.48 -11.10 -29.22
N ASN A 381 21.69 -10.67 -29.61
CA ASN A 381 22.94 -11.01 -28.94
C ASN A 381 23.38 -9.94 -27.92
N CYS A 382 22.57 -8.90 -27.69
CA CYS A 382 22.87 -7.94 -26.64
C CYS A 382 22.87 -8.65 -25.28
N ASN A 383 23.98 -8.54 -24.56
CA ASN A 383 24.16 -9.17 -23.25
C ASN A 383 23.65 -8.31 -22.09
N ALA A 384 23.01 -7.16 -22.39
CA ALA A 384 22.49 -6.27 -21.38
C ALA A 384 21.26 -6.85 -20.67
N TYR A 385 21.15 -6.65 -19.35
CA TYR A 385 20.00 -7.13 -18.58
C TYR A 385 18.74 -6.29 -18.79
N ILE A 386 18.91 -4.97 -18.89
CA ILE A 386 17.85 -4.01 -19.06
C ILE A 386 18.10 -3.22 -20.33
N HIS A 387 17.04 -2.99 -21.09
CA HIS A 387 17.02 -2.16 -22.29
C HIS A 387 16.10 -0.97 -22.01
N PRO A 388 16.62 0.13 -21.43
CA PRO A 388 15.79 1.28 -21.11
C PRO A 388 15.21 1.88 -22.39
N ASP A 389 13.96 2.37 -22.30
CA ASP A 389 13.41 3.19 -23.37
C ASP A 389 13.96 4.61 -23.24
N TRP A 390 15.16 4.83 -23.78
CA TRP A 390 15.86 6.10 -23.73
C TRP A 390 15.11 7.26 -24.43
N LYS A 391 13.97 7.00 -25.10
CA LYS A 391 13.10 8.06 -25.64
C LYS A 391 12.04 8.54 -24.65
N SER A 392 11.79 7.77 -23.60
CA SER A 392 10.83 8.10 -22.54
C SER A 392 11.47 8.98 -21.47
N ASP A 393 10.64 9.72 -20.74
CA ASP A 393 11.09 10.40 -19.53
C ASP A 393 11.34 9.35 -18.45
N LEU A 394 12.62 9.06 -18.21
CA LEU A 394 13.05 8.08 -17.20
C LEU A 394 13.05 8.67 -15.79
N THR A 395 12.88 9.99 -15.63
CA THR A 395 12.97 10.63 -14.32
C THR A 395 11.76 10.32 -13.44
N ILE A 396 12.01 10.04 -12.16
CA ILE A 396 10.98 9.78 -11.16
C ILE A 396 10.95 10.96 -10.19
N ASP A 397 9.82 11.65 -10.14
CA ASP A 397 9.58 12.64 -9.10
C ASP A 397 9.14 11.95 -7.80
N LEU A 398 10.12 11.69 -6.92
CA LEU A 398 9.85 11.17 -5.58
C LEU A 398 9.28 12.23 -4.63
N THR A 399 9.42 13.53 -4.94
CA THR A 399 8.94 14.64 -4.09
C THR A 399 7.44 14.84 -4.20
N ARG A 400 6.84 14.39 -5.30
CA ARG A 400 5.39 14.38 -5.49
C ARG A 400 4.76 13.33 -4.57
N ARG A 401 4.59 13.69 -3.28
CA ARG A 401 3.60 13.06 -2.40
C ARG A 401 2.31 12.95 -3.21
N ARG A 402 1.62 11.81 -3.13
CA ARG A 402 0.40 11.50 -3.89
C ARG A 402 -0.74 12.51 -3.63
N ARG A 403 -0.62 13.76 -4.10
CA ARG A 403 -1.72 14.74 -4.13
C ARG A 403 -2.88 14.24 -5.00
N GLY A 404 -2.63 13.28 -5.90
CA GLY A 404 -3.66 12.67 -6.75
C GLY A 404 -4.45 11.52 -6.13
N MET A 405 -4.00 10.91 -5.02
CA MET A 405 -4.78 9.81 -4.42
C MET A 405 -5.94 10.28 -3.56
N GLU A 406 -5.91 11.49 -3.00
CA GLU A 406 -7.11 12.05 -2.35
C GLU A 406 -8.28 12.24 -3.33
N GLU A 407 -7.99 12.41 -4.63
CA GLU A 407 -9.03 12.57 -5.66
C GLU A 407 -9.41 11.26 -6.37
N GLU A 408 -8.48 10.31 -6.53
CA GLU A 408 -8.71 9.02 -7.24
C GLU A 408 -8.92 7.78 -6.34
N ASP A 409 -8.48 7.77 -5.07
CA ASP A 409 -8.71 6.61 -4.15
C ASP A 409 -10.14 6.53 -3.62
N ASP A 410 -10.99 7.52 -3.89
CA ASP A 410 -12.40 7.48 -3.50
C ASP A 410 -13.16 6.29 -4.10
N ASP A 411 -12.66 5.66 -5.17
CA ASP A 411 -13.26 4.50 -5.84
C ASP A 411 -12.56 3.16 -5.54
N ARG A 412 -11.46 3.13 -4.78
CA ARG A 412 -10.71 1.90 -4.47
C ARG A 412 -10.77 1.54 -2.97
N PRO A 413 -11.04 0.28 -2.60
CA PRO A 413 -11.06 -0.13 -1.20
C PRO A 413 -9.62 -0.32 -0.67
N GLY A 414 -9.02 0.74 -0.10
CA GLY A 414 -7.68 0.74 0.50
C GLY A 414 -7.57 1.56 1.80
N THR A 415 -6.93 0.95 2.80
CA THR A 415 -6.19 1.49 3.98
C THR A 415 -6.60 2.84 4.59
N GLY A 416 -7.09 2.80 5.83
CA GLY A 416 -7.33 4.02 6.63
C GLY A 416 -6.09 4.40 7.44
N SER A 417 -5.63 5.64 7.29
CA SER A 417 -4.94 6.39 8.34
C SER A 417 -5.87 7.47 8.91
N SER A 418 -5.64 7.79 10.18
CA SER A 418 -6.14 8.88 11.03
C SER A 418 -4.93 9.36 11.84
N ALA A 419 -4.75 10.60 12.26
CA ALA A 419 -5.50 11.85 12.17
C ALA A 419 -4.46 13.00 12.20
N ASP A 420 -4.77 14.11 11.53
CA ASP A 420 -4.09 15.39 11.76
C ASP A 420 -4.69 16.03 13.01
N VAL A 421 -3.82 16.52 13.89
CA VAL A 421 -4.16 17.33 15.07
C VAL A 421 -4.06 18.79 14.62
N ASP A 422 -5.21 19.45 14.47
CA ASP A 422 -5.28 20.91 14.38
C ASP A 422 -5.23 21.45 15.82
N SER A 423 -4.07 21.99 16.23
CA SER A 423 -3.97 22.83 17.41
C SER A 423 -4.14 24.29 16.97
N GLU A 424 -5.28 24.87 17.34
CA GLU A 424 -5.48 26.32 17.35
C GLU A 424 -4.64 26.87 18.52
N GLU A 425 -3.68 27.75 18.20
CA GLU A 425 -2.89 28.51 19.18
C GLU A 425 -3.74 29.71 19.63
N ASP A 426 -4.22 29.66 20.88
CA ASP A 426 -4.64 30.84 21.64
C ASP A 426 -3.40 31.39 22.36
N GLU A 427 -2.97 32.58 21.95
CA GLU A 427 -1.92 33.36 22.62
C GLU A 427 -2.49 33.98 23.91
N GLU A 428 -2.19 33.39 25.07
CA GLU A 428 -2.27 34.09 26.36
C GLU A 428 -0.85 34.29 26.91
N GLU A 429 -0.43 35.55 26.93
CA GLU A 429 0.76 36.05 27.64
C GLU A 429 0.61 35.76 29.14
N MET A 430 1.61 35.09 29.73
CA MET A 430 1.77 35.04 31.19
C MET A 430 3.25 35.13 31.56
N ASP A 431 3.63 36.32 32.02
CA ASP A 431 4.89 36.63 32.70
C ASP A 431 4.90 36.00 34.09
N ILE A 432 5.85 35.10 34.41
CA ILE A 432 6.24 34.80 35.80
C ILE A 432 7.75 34.48 35.90
N ASP A 433 8.45 35.45 36.48
CA ASP A 433 9.59 35.47 37.41
C ASP A 433 10.62 34.33 37.50
N GLU A 434 11.87 34.77 37.39
CA GLU A 434 13.12 34.12 37.79
C GLU A 434 13.26 34.00 39.33
N SER A 435 13.45 32.78 39.81
CA SER A 435 14.22 32.45 41.03
C SER A 435 14.50 30.94 40.96
N GLY A 436 15.71 30.40 40.99
CA GLY A 436 16.88 30.80 41.75
C GLY A 436 16.95 29.95 43.02
N SER A 437 17.51 28.74 42.94
CA SER A 437 18.13 28.05 44.08
C SER A 437 19.03 26.90 43.61
N GLU A 438 20.28 27.01 44.02
CA GLU A 438 21.37 26.04 43.98
C GLU A 438 21.17 24.93 45.04
N ASP A 439 22.16 24.03 45.08
CA ASP A 439 22.47 23.01 46.10
C ASP A 439 21.80 21.64 45.87
N ASP A 440 22.45 20.50 46.06
CA ASP A 440 23.86 20.07 46.13
C ASP A 440 23.80 18.53 46.25
N ASP A 441 24.83 17.88 45.75
CA ASP A 441 25.48 16.69 46.30
C ASP A 441 24.85 15.27 46.27
N ASP A 442 25.72 14.38 45.77
CA ASP A 442 26.07 13.05 46.28
C ASP A 442 25.21 11.82 45.91
N ASP A 443 25.82 11.00 45.03
CA ASP A 443 26.44 9.71 45.40
C ASP A 443 26.05 8.46 44.58
N GLU A 444 27.11 7.69 44.29
CA GLU A 444 27.20 6.25 44.05
C GLU A 444 26.97 5.68 42.62
N ASP A 445 28.10 5.53 41.93
CA ASP A 445 28.62 4.28 41.36
C ASP A 445 27.57 3.21 40.93
N MET A 446 27.27 3.19 39.63
CA MET A 446 26.84 1.95 38.96
C MET A 446 27.75 1.61 37.78
N ASP A 447 28.72 0.76 38.08
CA ASP A 447 29.27 -0.20 37.12
C ASP A 447 28.16 -1.13 36.63
N THR A 448 27.69 -0.98 35.40
CA THR A 448 27.06 -2.11 34.67
C THR A 448 27.29 -2.02 33.18
N ASP A 449 28.11 -2.97 32.70
CA ASP A 449 28.06 -3.63 31.40
C ASP A 449 28.03 -2.73 30.15
N SER A 450 29.23 -2.51 29.62
CA SER A 450 29.46 -2.24 28.21
C SER A 450 28.96 -3.43 27.38
N SER A 451 27.67 -3.41 27.03
CA SER A 451 27.13 -4.29 26.00
C SER A 451 27.74 -3.90 24.67
N GLU A 452 28.67 -4.73 24.20
CA GLU A 452 29.19 -4.68 22.84
C GLU A 452 28.02 -4.75 21.86
N ASP A 453 27.70 -3.61 21.28
CA ASP A 453 26.79 -3.47 20.15
C ASP A 453 27.33 -4.30 18.98
N HIS A 454 26.88 -5.55 18.88
CA HIS A 454 26.93 -6.32 17.63
C HIS A 454 25.86 -5.79 16.67
N GLU A 455 26.10 -4.54 16.27
CA GLU A 455 25.50 -3.83 15.17
C GLU A 455 25.79 -4.62 13.88
N TRP A 456 24.80 -5.38 13.40
CA TRP A 456 24.76 -5.86 12.02
C TRP A 456 24.19 -4.79 11.06
N SER A 457 24.42 -3.50 11.37
CA SER A 457 24.91 -2.67 10.30
C SER A 457 26.19 -3.36 9.82
N ASP A 458 26.26 -3.78 8.56
CA ASP A 458 27.55 -3.99 7.96
C ASP A 458 28.25 -2.61 8.09
N LYS A 459 29.01 -2.37 9.17
CA LYS A 459 29.91 -1.21 9.33
C LYS A 459 31.04 -1.28 8.31
N SER A 460 30.99 -2.24 7.38
CA SER A 460 31.58 -2.13 6.07
C SER A 460 30.75 -1.27 5.11
N GLN A 461 30.05 -0.22 5.57
CA GLN A 461 30.16 0.98 4.75
C GLN A 461 31.63 1.33 4.83
N PRO A 462 32.42 1.16 3.76
CA PRO A 462 33.82 1.56 3.80
C PRO A 462 33.83 3.00 4.33
N GLU A 463 34.62 3.26 5.37
CA GLU A 463 34.76 4.61 5.90
C GLU A 463 34.90 5.57 4.71
N PRO A 464 34.11 6.65 4.63
CA PRO A 464 34.13 7.54 3.49
C PRO A 464 35.56 8.05 3.26
N GLY A 465 36.27 7.45 2.31
CA GLY A 465 37.69 7.70 2.05
C GLY A 465 38.56 6.47 1.78
N VAL A 466 38.18 5.27 2.24
CA VAL A 466 38.96 4.04 1.95
C VAL A 466 38.58 3.51 0.57
N VAL A 467 39.35 3.91 -0.45
CA VAL A 467 39.25 3.36 -1.80
C VAL A 467 39.67 1.89 -1.74
N SER A 468 38.71 0.98 -1.78
CA SER A 468 38.99 -0.45 -1.87
C SER A 468 39.82 -0.70 -3.13
N VAL A 469 41.04 -1.22 -2.97
CA VAL A 469 41.90 -1.59 -4.10
C VAL A 469 41.16 -2.63 -4.94
N LYS A 470 40.88 -2.28 -6.20
CA LYS A 470 40.19 -3.17 -7.15
C LYS A 470 41.10 -4.35 -7.47
N ILE A 471 40.51 -5.54 -7.55
CA ILE A 471 41.23 -6.77 -7.86
C ILE A 471 41.37 -6.87 -9.39
N PRO A 472 42.55 -7.24 -9.93
CA PRO A 472 42.70 -7.52 -11.35
C PRO A 472 41.73 -8.61 -11.81
N ARG A 473 41.07 -8.40 -12.95
CA ARG A 473 40.06 -9.34 -13.43
C ARG A 473 40.72 -10.58 -14.06
N PRO A 474 40.32 -11.81 -13.68
CA PRO A 474 40.86 -13.01 -14.31
C PRO A 474 40.42 -13.10 -15.77
N ILE A 475 41.40 -13.26 -16.68
CA ILE A 475 41.17 -13.25 -18.13
C ILE A 475 41.02 -14.67 -18.67
N ASN A 476 41.86 -15.61 -18.19
CA ASN A 476 41.87 -16.96 -18.71
C ASN A 476 40.70 -17.80 -18.13
N PRO A 477 40.16 -18.78 -18.88
CA PRO A 477 39.02 -19.57 -18.41
C PRO A 477 39.27 -20.37 -17.12
N HIS A 478 40.51 -20.76 -16.85
CA HIS A 478 40.88 -21.55 -15.68
C HIS A 478 40.84 -20.70 -14.40
N ASP A 479 41.43 -19.51 -14.42
CA ASP A 479 41.43 -18.55 -13.31
C ASP A 479 40.01 -18.09 -12.98
N ILE A 480 39.16 -17.90 -14.01
CA ILE A 480 37.74 -17.58 -13.80
C ILE A 480 37.04 -18.71 -13.03
N ILE A 481 37.34 -19.98 -13.34
CA ILE A 481 36.73 -21.11 -12.62
C ILE A 481 37.23 -21.16 -11.18
N LEU A 482 38.54 -21.03 -10.96
CA LEU A 482 39.13 -21.02 -9.62
C LEU A 482 38.56 -19.88 -8.76
N GLU A 483 38.43 -18.68 -9.31
CA GLU A 483 37.86 -17.54 -8.58
C GLU A 483 36.37 -17.75 -8.29
N VAL A 484 35.60 -18.28 -9.23
CA VAL A 484 34.18 -18.60 -9.02
C VAL A 484 34.03 -19.63 -7.90
N ASP A 485 34.85 -20.69 -7.88
CA ASP A 485 34.77 -21.71 -6.84
C ASP A 485 35.21 -21.15 -5.48
N ARG A 486 36.26 -20.34 -5.42
CA ARG A 486 36.71 -19.65 -4.20
C ARG A 486 35.58 -18.80 -3.60
N ARG A 487 34.96 -17.94 -4.41
CA ARG A 487 33.83 -17.08 -4.02
C ARG A 487 32.59 -17.86 -3.63
N PHE A 488 32.33 -18.96 -4.33
CA PHE A 488 31.23 -19.85 -3.99
C PHE A 488 31.45 -20.48 -2.60
N GLN A 489 32.67 -20.90 -2.26
CA GLN A 489 32.98 -21.38 -0.91
C GLN A 489 32.83 -20.29 0.14
N GLU A 490 33.36 -19.09 -0.10
CA GLU A 490 33.14 -17.94 0.82
C GLU A 490 31.65 -17.65 1.02
N PHE A 491 30.86 -17.71 -0.05
CA PHE A 491 29.41 -17.57 0.03
C PHE A 491 28.81 -18.66 0.92
N LYS A 492 29.19 -19.93 0.73
CA LYS A 492 28.70 -21.06 1.52
C LYS A 492 29.07 -20.93 2.99
N GLU A 493 30.32 -20.60 3.31
CA GLU A 493 30.79 -20.35 4.68
C GLU A 493 29.99 -19.24 5.34
N LYS A 494 29.81 -18.10 4.65
CA LYS A 494 29.01 -16.97 5.12
C LYS A 494 27.53 -17.30 5.30
N THR A 495 26.99 -18.25 4.55
CA THR A 495 25.60 -18.72 4.73
C THR A 495 25.47 -19.84 5.75
N ALA A 496 26.53 -20.58 6.05
CA ALA A 496 26.52 -21.65 7.04
C ALA A 496 26.42 -21.11 8.48
N THR A 497 26.94 -19.90 8.71
CA THR A 497 26.82 -19.18 9.99
C THR A 497 25.50 -18.43 10.13
N TYR A 498 24.68 -18.39 9.09
CA TYR A 498 23.39 -17.70 9.12
C TYR A 498 22.37 -18.55 9.85
N ASP A 499 21.85 -18.04 10.97
CA ASP A 499 20.71 -18.63 11.65
C ASP A 499 19.45 -18.47 10.78
N PRO A 500 18.89 -19.55 10.20
CA PRO A 500 17.71 -19.47 9.36
C PRO A 500 16.43 -19.28 10.20
N THR A 501 16.54 -19.26 11.54
CA THR A 501 15.36 -19.09 12.38
C THR A 501 14.71 -17.75 12.10
N HIS A 502 13.39 -17.75 12.11
CA HIS A 502 12.58 -16.56 11.98
C HIS A 502 11.75 -16.43 13.24
N THR A 503 11.67 -15.24 13.79
CA THR A 503 11.00 -15.01 15.07
C THR A 503 9.66 -14.35 14.84
N VAL A 504 8.59 -14.93 15.39
CA VAL A 504 7.31 -14.24 15.59
C VAL A 504 7.28 -13.74 17.02
N TYR A 505 7.00 -12.46 17.20
CA TYR A 505 6.99 -11.83 18.51
C TYR A 505 5.67 -11.10 18.77
N THR A 506 5.32 -11.01 20.05
CA THR A 506 4.15 -10.27 20.52
C THR A 506 4.62 -9.16 21.46
N VAL A 507 4.14 -7.94 21.22
CA VAL A 507 4.39 -6.76 22.05
C VAL A 507 3.07 -6.26 22.60
N ILE A 508 3.05 -5.90 23.88
CA ILE A 508 1.97 -5.12 24.46
C ILE A 508 2.42 -3.68 24.70
N THR A 509 1.50 -2.73 24.65
CA THR A 509 1.76 -1.35 25.06
C THR A 509 0.84 -0.94 26.18
N THR A 510 1.41 -0.38 27.24
CA THR A 510 0.73 0.04 28.47
C THR A 510 0.79 1.55 28.63
N SER A 511 -0.28 2.19 29.13
CA SER A 511 -0.30 3.64 29.37
C SER A 511 0.66 4.02 30.48
N ASN A 512 1.50 5.04 30.28
CA ASN A 512 2.40 5.52 31.32
C ASN A 512 1.65 6.21 32.48
N ASP A 513 0.41 6.65 32.24
CA ASP A 513 -0.46 7.23 33.27
C ASP A 513 -1.00 6.15 34.23
N GLU A 514 -1.12 4.91 33.76
CA GLU A 514 -1.66 3.78 34.53
C GLU A 514 -0.58 2.82 35.06
N PHE A 515 0.58 2.80 34.39
CA PHE A 515 1.70 1.91 34.67
C PHE A 515 2.99 2.72 34.69
N ASP A 516 3.72 2.64 35.80
CA ASP A 516 4.97 3.36 35.99
C ASP A 516 6.04 2.92 34.99
N ALA A 517 6.33 3.80 34.03
CA ALA A 517 7.28 3.56 32.95
C ALA A 517 8.73 3.41 33.44
N THR A 518 9.06 3.83 34.66
CA THR A 518 10.41 3.64 35.24
C THR A 518 10.66 2.19 35.64
N LYS A 519 9.60 1.38 35.79
CA LYS A 519 9.73 -0.04 36.13
C LYS A 519 10.21 -0.87 34.95
N SER A 520 10.87 -1.98 35.27
CA SER A 520 11.23 -2.98 34.26
C SER A 520 9.99 -3.60 33.64
N GLY A 521 10.08 -4.02 32.37
CA GLY A 521 8.96 -4.66 31.66
C GLY A 521 8.36 -5.84 32.43
N ARG A 522 9.19 -6.64 33.11
CA ARG A 522 8.72 -7.74 33.97
C ARG A 522 7.87 -7.27 35.15
N ARG A 523 8.23 -6.15 35.79
CA ARG A 523 7.44 -5.57 36.90
C ARG A 523 6.12 -5.01 36.37
N MET A 524 6.13 -4.31 35.24
CA MET A 524 4.91 -3.82 34.58
C MET A 524 3.97 -4.97 34.21
N CYS A 525 4.47 -6.06 33.61
CA CYS A 525 3.65 -7.23 33.28
C CYS A 525 3.04 -7.90 34.53
N ARG A 526 3.73 -7.90 35.68
CA ARG A 526 3.14 -8.38 36.94
C ARG A 526 2.00 -7.49 37.41
N GLU A 527 2.08 -6.18 37.19
CA GLU A 527 0.98 -5.26 37.48
C GLU A 527 -0.21 -5.49 36.55
N VAL A 528 0.04 -5.71 35.26
CA VAL A 528 -1.00 -6.12 34.29
C VAL A 528 -1.71 -7.39 34.77
N ILE A 529 -0.97 -8.42 35.20
CA ILE A 529 -1.55 -9.67 35.72
C ILE A 529 -2.37 -9.43 36.99
N LYS A 530 -1.87 -8.62 37.93
CA LYS A 530 -2.60 -8.29 39.17
C LYS A 530 -3.92 -7.54 38.91
N ARG A 531 -3.97 -6.78 37.81
CA ARG A 531 -5.12 -5.97 37.40
C ARG A 531 -5.94 -6.64 36.29
N GLN A 532 -5.79 -7.95 36.09
CA GLN A 532 -6.42 -8.70 34.98
C GLN A 532 -7.96 -8.58 34.94
N ASP A 533 -8.59 -8.39 36.10
CA ASP A 533 -10.04 -8.26 36.25
C ASP A 533 -10.54 -6.81 36.07
N GLU A 534 -9.63 -5.83 35.99
CA GLU A 534 -9.97 -4.43 35.77
C GLU A 534 -10.25 -4.15 34.29
N SER A 535 -11.22 -3.29 34.01
CA SER A 535 -11.52 -2.88 32.65
C SER A 535 -10.47 -1.91 32.14
N GLN A 536 -9.48 -2.44 31.42
CA GLN A 536 -8.37 -1.67 30.86
C GLN A 536 -8.18 -1.95 29.37
N LYS A 537 -7.50 -1.03 28.67
CA LYS A 537 -7.16 -1.16 27.25
C LYS A 537 -5.65 -1.21 27.07
N ILE A 538 -5.17 -2.37 26.66
CA ILE A 538 -3.76 -2.62 26.38
C ILE A 538 -3.59 -2.79 24.87
N GLY A 539 -2.64 -2.06 24.27
CA GLY A 539 -2.33 -2.25 22.86
C GLY A 539 -1.61 -3.57 22.68
N CYS A 540 -1.90 -4.32 21.61
CA CYS A 540 -1.24 -5.57 21.28
C CYS A 540 -0.77 -5.55 19.83
N TYR A 541 0.48 -5.92 19.61
CA TYR A 541 1.11 -5.98 18.30
C TYR A 541 1.73 -7.36 18.09
N THR A 542 1.60 -7.89 16.89
CA THR A 542 2.32 -9.11 16.47
C THR A 542 3.14 -8.80 15.22
N GLY A 543 4.39 -9.27 15.19
CA GLY A 543 5.28 -9.12 14.04
C GLY A 543 6.10 -10.39 13.79
N ALA A 544 6.60 -10.54 12.56
CA ALA A 544 7.54 -11.59 12.19
C ALA A 544 8.81 -11.02 11.53
N ASN A 545 9.97 -11.43 12.04
CA ASN A 545 11.29 -10.94 11.65
C ASN A 545 12.30 -12.07 11.44
N SER A 546 13.46 -11.76 10.85
CA SER A 546 14.56 -12.72 10.65
C SER A 546 15.36 -12.98 11.92
N LYS A 547 15.30 -12.09 12.92
CA LYS A 547 15.97 -12.30 14.22
C LYS A 547 15.14 -11.72 15.36
N GLU A 548 15.44 -12.19 16.57
CA GLU A 548 14.81 -11.72 17.80
C GLU A 548 15.11 -10.24 18.10
N GLN A 549 16.36 -9.81 17.85
CA GLN A 549 16.83 -8.42 17.98
C GLN A 549 16.11 -7.46 17.02
N GLU A 550 15.57 -7.97 15.91
CA GLU A 550 14.81 -7.13 15.00
C GLU A 550 13.43 -6.76 15.56
N ALA A 551 12.98 -7.28 16.71
CA ALA A 551 11.87 -6.65 17.42
C ALA A 551 12.20 -5.19 17.80
N ASP A 552 13.49 -4.87 17.98
CA ASP A 552 13.99 -3.51 18.22
C ASP A 552 13.99 -2.67 16.91
N TYR A 553 13.61 -3.26 15.75
CA TYR A 553 13.34 -2.52 14.50
C TYR A 553 12.42 -1.33 14.74
N HIS A 554 11.50 -1.44 15.70
CA HIS A 554 10.57 -0.39 16.05
C HIS A 554 11.22 0.88 16.63
N ASN A 555 12.43 0.77 17.18
CA ASN A 555 13.18 1.90 17.78
C ASN A 555 13.66 2.87 16.69
N GLY A 556 14.09 2.34 15.54
CA GLY A 556 14.57 3.13 14.41
C GLY A 556 13.50 3.58 13.41
N HIS A 557 12.24 3.15 13.56
CA HIS A 557 11.20 3.39 12.55
C HIS A 557 10.03 4.23 13.11
N PRO A 558 10.08 5.57 12.94
CA PRO A 558 9.06 6.55 13.35
C PRO A 558 7.61 6.19 13.01
N HIS A 559 7.43 5.45 11.92
CA HIS A 559 6.11 5.16 11.35
C HIS A 559 5.55 3.81 11.79
N SER A 560 6.30 3.02 12.56
CA SER A 560 5.82 1.72 13.02
C SER A 560 4.68 1.86 14.03
N SER A 561 3.74 0.89 14.06
CA SER A 561 2.59 0.93 14.98
C SER A 561 3.01 1.02 16.46
N ILE A 562 4.14 0.38 16.81
CA ILE A 562 4.69 0.42 18.17
C ILE A 562 5.22 1.82 18.47
N ASN A 563 6.05 2.40 17.59
CA ASN A 563 6.60 3.74 17.80
C ASN A 563 5.50 4.80 17.88
N LYS A 564 4.48 4.71 17.02
CA LYS A 564 3.26 5.53 17.12
C LYS A 564 2.59 5.40 18.49
N SER A 565 2.49 4.18 19.02
CA SER A 565 1.95 3.95 20.35
C SER A 565 2.84 4.52 21.45
N ILE A 566 4.17 4.46 21.32
CA ILE A 566 5.10 5.01 22.31
C ILE A 566 4.99 6.54 22.37
N ARG A 567 4.91 7.19 21.20
CA ARG A 567 4.71 8.65 21.06
C ARG A 567 3.44 9.16 21.73
N THR A 568 2.47 8.29 21.98
CA THR A 568 1.24 8.62 22.72
C THR A 568 1.36 8.32 24.22
N ASN A 569 2.53 8.56 24.83
CA ASN A 569 2.81 8.31 26.24
C ASN A 569 2.56 6.86 26.70
N ARG A 570 3.09 5.88 25.95
CA ARG A 570 2.96 4.45 26.29
C ARG A 570 4.31 3.77 26.31
N THR A 571 4.43 2.75 27.15
CA THR A 571 5.60 1.86 27.20
C THR A 571 5.32 0.59 26.41
N ALA A 572 6.25 0.20 25.54
CA ALA A 572 6.18 -1.04 24.78
C ALA A 572 6.98 -2.17 25.45
N ILE A 573 6.38 -3.36 25.53
CA ILE A 573 6.95 -4.52 26.20
C ILE A 573 6.77 -5.74 25.32
N ARG A 574 7.88 -6.35 24.87
CA ARG A 574 7.87 -7.64 24.19
C ARG A 574 7.61 -8.73 25.22
N ILE A 575 6.54 -9.50 25.01
CA ILE A 575 6.03 -10.49 25.98
C ILE A 575 6.15 -11.94 25.50
N SER A 576 6.52 -12.17 24.25
CA SER A 576 6.73 -13.52 23.72
C SER A 576 7.54 -13.44 22.43
N THR A 577 8.41 -14.43 22.24
CA THR A 577 9.18 -14.67 21.01
C THR A 577 9.14 -16.15 20.69
N THR A 578 8.81 -16.49 19.44
CA THR A 578 8.77 -17.88 18.98
C THR A 578 9.59 -18.03 17.72
N ASN A 579 10.54 -18.95 17.72
CA ASN A 579 11.38 -19.24 16.56
C ASN A 579 10.77 -20.30 15.65
N PHE A 580 10.88 -20.07 14.35
CA PHE A 580 10.39 -20.94 13.28
C PHE A 580 11.53 -21.27 12.33
N PRO A 581 11.56 -22.50 11.77
CA PRO A 581 12.67 -22.92 10.91
C PRO A 581 12.63 -22.27 9.52
N THR A 582 11.52 -21.64 9.12
CA THR A 582 11.39 -20.96 7.84
C THR A 582 10.58 -19.68 7.97
N ARG A 583 10.88 -18.71 7.09
CA ARG A 583 10.12 -17.46 6.95
C ARG A 583 8.64 -17.70 6.69
N THR A 584 8.34 -18.69 5.84
CA THR A 584 6.97 -19.02 5.46
C THR A 584 6.17 -19.43 6.68
N LEU A 585 6.72 -20.28 7.56
CA LEU A 585 6.04 -20.69 8.79
C LEU A 585 5.86 -19.52 9.76
N ALA A 586 6.89 -18.69 9.97
CA ALA A 586 6.76 -17.50 10.81
C ALA A 586 5.68 -16.53 10.29
N ARG A 587 5.59 -16.33 8.97
CA ARG A 587 4.59 -15.44 8.36
C ARG A 587 3.18 -16.04 8.36
N LYS A 588 3.04 -17.36 8.23
CA LYS A 588 1.76 -18.05 8.45
C LYS A 588 1.28 -17.84 9.88
N GLU A 589 2.17 -18.04 10.86
CA GLU A 589 1.87 -17.83 12.27
C GLU A 589 1.46 -16.38 12.57
N GLU A 590 2.23 -15.39 12.12
CA GLU A 590 1.89 -13.97 12.23
C GLU A 590 0.49 -13.70 11.66
N ALA A 591 0.19 -14.20 10.46
CA ALA A 591 -1.12 -14.01 9.84
C ALA A 591 -2.27 -14.61 10.65
N LEU A 592 -2.09 -15.80 11.25
CA LEU A 592 -3.10 -16.44 12.08
C LEU A 592 -3.32 -15.67 13.40
N ARG A 593 -2.24 -15.19 14.05
CA ARG A 593 -2.32 -14.35 15.26
C ARG A 593 -3.03 -13.03 14.98
N LEU A 594 -2.72 -12.39 13.84
CA LEU A 594 -3.40 -11.17 13.40
C LEU A 594 -4.89 -11.42 13.13
N LEU A 595 -5.22 -12.51 12.42
CA LEU A 595 -6.61 -12.89 12.16
C LEU A 595 -7.38 -13.04 13.48
N HIS A 596 -6.82 -13.81 14.43
CA HIS A 596 -7.41 -14.00 15.74
C HIS A 596 -7.60 -12.66 16.47
N GLY A 597 -6.54 -11.85 16.58
CA GLY A 597 -6.58 -10.56 17.25
C GLY A 597 -7.64 -9.61 16.66
N PHE A 598 -7.67 -9.46 15.33
CA PHE A 598 -8.63 -8.59 14.66
C PHE A 598 -10.08 -9.03 14.87
N LEU A 599 -10.36 -10.35 14.86
CA LEU A 599 -11.70 -10.87 15.14
C LEU A 599 -12.07 -10.72 16.62
N HIS A 600 -11.13 -10.97 17.52
CA HIS A 600 -11.35 -10.84 18.97
C HIS A 600 -11.77 -9.41 19.35
N MET A 601 -11.31 -8.37 18.63
CA MET A 601 -11.76 -6.98 18.84
C MET A 601 -13.26 -6.76 18.74
N ARG A 602 -14.03 -7.70 18.18
CA ARG A 602 -15.49 -7.63 18.11
C ARG A 602 -16.18 -8.00 19.42
N PHE A 603 -15.52 -8.79 20.25
CA PHE A 603 -16.12 -9.39 21.43
C PHE A 603 -15.79 -8.57 22.67
N ARG A 604 -16.78 -8.44 23.57
CA ARG A 604 -16.62 -7.86 24.90
C ARG A 604 -15.59 -8.70 25.67
N ALA A 605 -14.58 -8.02 26.21
CA ALA A 605 -13.64 -8.63 27.14
C ALA A 605 -14.18 -8.49 28.57
N LYS A 606 -14.01 -9.52 29.38
CA LYS A 606 -14.10 -9.40 30.85
C LYS A 606 -12.71 -9.01 31.35
N GLY A 607 -12.60 -7.90 32.07
CA GLY A 607 -11.31 -7.36 32.50
C GLY A 607 -10.55 -6.67 31.37
N ILE A 608 -9.28 -7.04 31.19
CA ILE A 608 -8.38 -6.40 30.22
C ILE A 608 -8.80 -6.70 28.77
N SER A 609 -8.86 -5.63 27.96
CA SER A 609 -9.10 -5.70 26.52
C SER A 609 -7.81 -5.39 25.74
N PHE A 610 -7.51 -6.23 24.75
CA PHE A 610 -6.33 -6.06 23.90
C PHE A 610 -6.70 -5.49 22.53
N ASP A 611 -6.28 -4.26 22.27
CA ASP A 611 -6.55 -3.54 21.03
C ASP A 611 -5.38 -3.74 20.05
N ILE A 612 -5.67 -4.30 18.87
CA ILE A 612 -4.63 -4.67 17.91
C ILE A 612 -4.07 -3.42 17.23
N LEU A 613 -2.76 -3.20 17.41
CA LEU A 613 -2.02 -2.04 16.89
C LEU A 613 -1.63 -2.22 15.43
N ASN A 614 -1.58 -3.45 14.92
CA ASN A 614 -1.31 -3.72 13.51
C ASN A 614 -2.39 -3.06 12.63
N HIS A 615 -1.98 -2.34 11.58
CA HIS A 615 -2.90 -1.67 10.67
C HIS A 615 -3.26 -2.51 9.44
N HIS A 616 -2.52 -3.58 9.21
CA HIS A 616 -2.60 -4.39 8.00
C HIS A 616 -2.72 -5.87 8.33
N MET A 617 -3.46 -6.57 7.47
CA MET A 617 -3.59 -8.01 7.50
C MET A 617 -2.73 -8.60 6.39
N GLU A 618 -1.97 -9.63 6.75
CA GLU A 618 -1.11 -10.39 5.87
C GLU A 618 -1.91 -11.42 5.03
N TRP A 619 -2.82 -10.93 4.18
CA TRP A 619 -3.76 -11.77 3.39
C TRP A 619 -3.07 -12.85 2.55
N GLN A 620 -1.89 -12.52 2.05
CA GLN A 620 -1.06 -13.40 1.24
C GLN A 620 -0.62 -14.63 2.02
N TRP A 621 -0.10 -14.43 3.23
CA TRP A 621 0.36 -15.48 4.10
C TRP A 621 -0.80 -16.26 4.71
N LEU A 622 -1.90 -15.58 5.04
CA LEU A 622 -3.14 -16.24 5.46
C LEU A 622 -3.67 -17.20 4.38
N SER A 623 -3.52 -16.87 3.09
CA SER A 623 -3.96 -17.74 1.99
C SER A 623 -3.14 -19.02 1.85
N LEU A 624 -2.02 -19.13 2.56
CA LEU A 624 -1.19 -20.34 2.62
C LEU A 624 -1.52 -21.21 3.83
N CYS A 625 -2.39 -20.74 4.73
CA CYS A 625 -2.88 -21.52 5.85
C CYS A 625 -3.96 -22.51 5.40
N SER A 626 -4.03 -23.64 6.08
CA SER A 626 -5.11 -24.59 5.91
C SER A 626 -6.43 -23.99 6.41
N GLU A 627 -7.54 -24.54 5.91
CA GLU A 627 -8.87 -24.17 6.37
C GLU A 627 -9.02 -24.37 7.89
N GLU A 628 -8.46 -25.46 8.43
CA GLU A 628 -8.49 -25.78 9.86
C GLU A 628 -7.71 -24.76 10.71
N GLU A 629 -6.54 -24.29 10.25
CA GLU A 629 -5.76 -23.25 10.93
C GLU A 629 -6.57 -21.93 11.03
N ILE A 630 -7.22 -21.54 9.93
CA ILE A 630 -8.04 -20.33 9.86
C ILE A 630 -9.28 -20.47 10.73
N LYS A 631 -9.99 -21.60 10.64
CA LYS A 631 -11.18 -21.89 11.47
C LYS A 631 -10.86 -21.94 12.94
N ARG A 632 -9.69 -22.48 13.33
CA ARG A 632 -9.22 -22.43 14.73
C ARG A 632 -9.03 -21.00 15.21
N SER A 633 -8.40 -20.14 14.41
CA SER A 633 -8.22 -18.72 14.75
C SER A 633 -9.56 -17.98 14.93
N ILE A 634 -10.54 -18.29 14.08
CA ILE A 634 -11.91 -17.78 14.19
C ILE A 634 -12.58 -18.28 15.49
N ARG A 635 -12.45 -19.58 15.79
CA ARG A 635 -13.03 -20.22 16.97
C ARG A 635 -12.51 -19.59 18.27
N LEU A 636 -11.21 -19.34 18.38
CA LEU A 636 -10.64 -18.66 19.55
C LEU A 636 -11.27 -17.28 19.78
N ALA A 637 -11.41 -16.47 18.72
CA ALA A 637 -12.06 -15.17 18.82
C ALA A 637 -13.53 -15.31 19.24
N TRP A 638 -14.26 -16.29 18.69
CA TRP A 638 -15.66 -16.55 19.02
C TRP A 638 -15.87 -16.98 20.47
N LEU A 639 -14.91 -17.72 21.04
CA LEU A 639 -14.88 -18.06 22.46
C LEU A 639 -14.54 -16.88 23.37
N GLY A 640 -14.19 -15.72 22.79
CA GLY A 640 -13.75 -14.55 23.55
C GLY A 640 -12.39 -14.73 24.20
N ILE A 641 -11.56 -15.65 23.68
CA ILE A 641 -10.21 -15.84 24.18
C ILE A 641 -9.35 -14.70 23.61
N PRO A 642 -8.71 -13.87 24.45
CA PRO A 642 -7.85 -12.80 23.96
C PRO A 642 -6.53 -13.31 23.38
N PRO A 643 -5.80 -12.49 22.60
CA PRO A 643 -4.47 -12.84 22.09
C PRO A 643 -3.43 -13.06 23.19
N VAL A 644 -3.68 -12.55 24.40
CA VAL A 644 -2.85 -12.69 25.60
C VAL A 644 -3.76 -13.12 26.74
N VAL A 645 -3.42 -14.25 27.37
CA VAL A 645 -4.15 -14.85 28.50
C VAL A 645 -3.29 -14.86 29.76
N PHE A 646 -3.93 -15.04 30.91
CA PHE A 646 -3.25 -15.05 32.21
C PHE A 646 -3.24 -16.44 32.87
N GLU A 647 -3.99 -17.38 32.29
CA GLU A 647 -4.13 -18.76 32.75
C GLU A 647 -3.75 -19.74 31.64
N GLU A 648 -3.45 -20.97 32.04
CA GLU A 648 -3.10 -22.02 31.11
C GLU A 648 -4.34 -22.49 30.34
N LEU A 649 -4.28 -22.41 29.01
CA LEU A 649 -5.32 -22.93 28.14
C LEU A 649 -5.10 -24.42 27.87
N SER A 650 -6.18 -25.13 27.57
CA SER A 650 -6.10 -26.49 27.05
C SER A 650 -5.42 -26.50 25.67
N GLU A 651 -4.71 -27.60 25.34
CA GLU A 651 -3.95 -27.72 24.10
C GLU A 651 -4.80 -27.59 22.83
N ASP A 652 -6.08 -27.96 22.88
CA ASP A 652 -7.02 -27.80 21.76
C ASP A 652 -7.39 -26.33 21.48
N LEU A 653 -7.13 -25.44 22.44
CA LEU A 653 -7.31 -23.99 22.35
C LEU A 653 -5.99 -23.24 22.07
N LYS A 654 -4.95 -23.97 21.67
CA LYS A 654 -3.67 -23.41 21.23
C LYS A 654 -3.45 -23.64 19.74
N PHE A 655 -2.66 -22.77 19.14
CA PHE A 655 -2.12 -23.04 17.82
C PHE A 655 -1.16 -24.23 17.89
N GLU A 656 -1.17 -25.05 16.84
CA GLU A 656 -0.29 -26.23 16.72
C GLU A 656 1.20 -25.82 16.74
N HIS A 657 1.47 -24.56 16.41
CA HIS A 657 2.79 -23.96 16.42
C HIS A 657 2.78 -22.72 17.31
N GLY A 658 3.80 -22.56 18.17
CA GLY A 658 4.14 -21.28 18.76
C GLY A 658 3.43 -20.81 20.03
N HIS A 659 2.88 -21.71 20.86
CA HIS A 659 2.35 -21.39 22.20
C HIS A 659 1.42 -20.16 22.23
N TYR A 660 0.54 -20.04 21.24
CA TYR A 660 -0.43 -18.95 21.12
C TYR A 660 -1.85 -19.45 21.40
N PRO A 661 -2.72 -18.69 22.10
CA PRO A 661 -2.52 -17.36 22.69
C PRO A 661 -1.41 -17.27 23.75
N VAL A 662 -0.81 -16.09 23.91
CA VAL A 662 0.36 -15.89 24.79
C VAL A 662 -0.07 -15.94 26.25
N ASN A 663 0.43 -16.89 27.04
CA ASN A 663 0.23 -16.91 28.50
C ASN A 663 1.20 -15.95 29.20
N LEU A 664 0.75 -14.73 29.52
CA LEU A 664 1.61 -13.69 30.11
C LEU A 664 2.18 -14.10 31.48
N SER A 665 1.40 -14.81 32.30
CA SER A 665 1.84 -15.30 33.60
C SER A 665 3.04 -16.24 33.47
N ARG A 666 3.00 -17.12 32.45
CA ARG A 666 4.11 -18.02 32.13
C ARG A 666 5.33 -17.26 31.63
N GLN A 667 5.12 -16.31 30.73
CA GLN A 667 6.19 -15.48 30.13
C GLN A 667 6.97 -14.66 31.17
N VAL A 668 6.27 -14.13 32.18
CA VAL A 668 6.89 -13.43 33.32
C VAL A 668 7.79 -14.34 34.17
N LEU A 669 7.45 -15.63 34.27
CA LEU A 669 8.23 -16.64 35.01
C LEU A 669 9.44 -17.11 34.20
N ASP A 670 9.25 -17.41 32.92
CA ASP A 670 10.31 -17.89 32.02
C ASP A 670 11.33 -16.79 31.69
N GLY A 671 10.93 -15.53 31.84
CA GLY A 671 11.82 -14.39 31.76
C GLY A 671 12.01 -13.81 30.37
N GLU A 672 11.17 -14.19 29.42
CA GLU A 672 11.18 -13.73 28.01
C GLU A 672 10.70 -12.27 27.82
N ILE A 673 10.45 -11.54 28.91
CA ILE A 673 9.96 -10.17 28.90
C ILE A 673 11.09 -9.17 28.65
N LYS A 674 11.00 -8.39 27.56
CA LYS A 674 11.94 -7.30 27.25
C LYS A 674 11.19 -5.99 27.05
N LYS A 675 11.62 -4.93 27.73
CA LYS A 675 11.11 -3.56 27.48
C LYS A 675 11.74 -3.05 26.18
N ILE A 676 10.94 -2.42 25.33
CA ILE A 676 11.40 -1.79 24.10
C ILE A 676 11.57 -0.31 24.43
N GLU A 677 12.81 0.18 24.31
CA GLU A 677 13.20 1.55 24.66
C GLU A 677 13.08 2.52 23.50
#